data_AF-A0A126R3W4-F1
#
_entry.id   AF-A0A126R3W4-F1
#
_cell.length_a   1.000
_cell.length_b   1.000
_cell.length_c   1.000
_cell.angle_alpha   90.00
_cell.angle_beta   90.00
_cell.angle_gamma   90.00
#
_symmetry.space_group_name_H-M   'P 1'
#
loop_
_entity.id
_entity.type
_entity.pdbx_description
1 polymer ?
#
loop_
_entity_poly.entity_id
_entity_poly.type
_entity_poly.pdbx_seq_one_letter_code
_entity_poly.pdbx_strand_id
1 'polypeptide(L)'
;MNLGRGFFVMKLSKFTAILAILLISILAIGAVSAESVDDTDIVTITEGDGGDIQESIEPTESIDNIGTADTADMIVEDDGSAVRDEGANSYDLDDDSYSTYFNVDGTTTGALSADGNYSLNLGTLTNKDIKIDSGSNINITAKDGAGFINNGTITIGDGAGSAGSIIISGLTFTNINKDGIVVKQYSNKVTIDDNKFNLTYDSSYSDSPMAIVTKGYVDETTITNNKIIMNSAADYTYGIDLAYYITWTEYGSSNAEHFYLANNDINIVSTTNSGMGEGMYLDSIINSVIENNYINVVTENAAVANYGMQVSDSWGFLNTPFASSPYNITIKNNTVVLDSADMAYGITVISLWPYDEAYETIVKDITISANDVTINSQTGAVGIGAKSSDVSITDNKVNISADVSKDVQAYADPAFGNESYAIFVNNFDKDNGYYVNNTVTGNIIVSNVQAIKTTKDDDNVQPLTIENNEIQQILIDDDTYDTYFNVDGTIKDDAPISANYILLLGDLNDKKLVIDIPLTINAVPNKKLVNSIINLIAGADNTVIEGLTMEFTGDENTGSVGIIYIKEVSNVTISNNKITVPNFVDKPDASWGSSVYAIEVESGALGCNDIIIANNLIDIKGNNSYLYGIDVFQTWGSENRNKNINVFENNVTINGGSRMAEGIYISASDDVVVNGNNICTISDGAAYGIATDQLKDAMITSNNITAESATMAYGITATTSGSNVTIRGNDVNTKGTGAVGVGINKQDGITIEDNTIVIDGGDFTTITSYDSLGTANAAILVGEGNTNIKLSGNNVSETSAVRLNSTIEVNNLSLTAAPSGNGNLEMVLKTISGSILKNQTINVVFNNQMFELTTDDKGVARLPFALNKAGIYNVNIFYLGDDNYRGFDTSAKITINKLATKTSSADKTYLATLNGKTITATLKDAKGNVLANKALTFVVNGKSYTVKTNAKGIATLKLSLTAAKTYTVSIKFAGDSVYDASAVSAKFKLNKEKTKITAPKKTFKKSAKTKKVVITLKNSKGKAIAKKKVTLIVNKKKYTVKTNKKGKASIKVKLTKKGTFKYTVKFAGDSQYKSVKKAGKIRIK
;
A
#
# COMPACT_ATOMS: atom_id res chain seq x y z
N MET A 1 36.42 -45.90 -22.67
CA MET A 1 37.08 -45.70 -23.98
C MET A 1 36.77 -44.28 -24.44
N ASN A 2 37.81 -43.54 -24.85
CA ASN A 2 37.90 -42.12 -25.26
C ASN A 2 36.69 -41.53 -26.03
N LEU A 3 36.14 -40.33 -25.75
CA LEU A 3 36.63 -38.92 -25.73
C LEU A 3 36.44 -38.16 -27.06
N GLY A 4 35.77 -37.00 -26.99
CA GLY A 4 35.85 -35.86 -27.95
C GLY A 4 34.49 -35.17 -28.22
N ARG A 5 34.09 -34.13 -27.45
CA ARG A 5 34.37 -32.67 -27.55
C ARG A 5 33.58 -31.87 -28.63
N GLY A 6 32.87 -30.84 -28.15
CA GLY A 6 32.43 -29.63 -28.88
C GLY A 6 30.91 -29.50 -29.00
N PHE A 7 30.21 -28.40 -28.67
CA PHE A 7 30.60 -27.03 -28.36
C PHE A 7 29.47 -26.34 -27.58
N PHE A 8 29.85 -25.51 -26.62
CA PHE A 8 29.04 -24.66 -25.75
C PHE A 8 28.82 -23.32 -26.47
N VAL A 9 27.57 -22.94 -26.80
CA VAL A 9 27.17 -21.55 -27.12
C VAL A 9 25.69 -21.36 -26.73
N MET A 10 25.42 -21.12 -25.45
CA MET A 10 24.21 -20.39 -25.03
C MET A 10 24.59 -18.91 -24.98
N LYS A 11 24.00 -18.12 -25.88
CA LYS A 11 24.11 -16.66 -25.84
C LYS A 11 23.28 -16.13 -24.68
N LEU A 12 24.01 -15.86 -23.60
CA LEU A 12 23.69 -14.89 -22.58
C LEU A 12 23.56 -13.50 -23.24
N SER A 13 22.34 -13.04 -23.51
CA SER A 13 22.08 -11.62 -23.78
C SER A 13 20.60 -11.31 -23.52
N LYS A 14 20.31 -10.79 -22.32
CA LYS A 14 19.18 -9.88 -21.95
C LYS A 14 18.83 -9.94 -20.44
N PHE A 15 19.84 -10.06 -19.56
CA PHE A 15 19.68 -9.84 -18.12
C PHE A 15 20.78 -8.91 -17.59
N THR A 16 20.98 -7.78 -18.25
CA THR A 16 21.92 -6.73 -17.83
C THR A 16 21.47 -5.34 -18.32
N ALA A 17 20.18 -5.05 -18.15
CA ALA A 17 19.62 -3.73 -18.37
C ALA A 17 18.31 -3.56 -17.58
N ILE A 18 18.38 -3.67 -16.24
CA ILE A 18 17.50 -3.05 -15.22
C ILE A 18 18.26 -3.21 -13.88
N LEU A 19 19.46 -2.63 -13.81
CA LEU A 19 20.17 -2.32 -12.55
C LEU A 19 21.23 -1.26 -12.87
N ALA A 20 20.82 -0.19 -13.56
CA ALA A 20 21.69 0.91 -13.96
C ALA A 20 20.93 2.24 -14.17
N ILE A 21 19.79 2.45 -13.48
CA ILE A 21 19.05 3.73 -13.50
C ILE A 21 18.77 4.30 -12.10
N LEU A 22 19.18 3.64 -11.00
CA LEU A 22 18.97 4.22 -9.67
C LEU A 22 20.18 4.09 -8.75
N LEU A 23 21.41 4.34 -9.24
CA LEU A 23 22.55 4.56 -8.34
C LEU A 23 23.76 5.26 -8.99
N ILE A 24 23.57 6.39 -9.70
CA ILE A 24 24.62 7.41 -9.90
C ILE A 24 23.97 8.80 -9.96
N SER A 25 23.85 9.45 -8.81
CA SER A 25 23.97 10.91 -8.70
C SER A 25 24.20 11.26 -7.23
N ILE A 26 25.38 10.91 -6.72
CA ILE A 26 25.93 11.48 -5.49
C ILE A 26 27.29 12.11 -5.84
N LEU A 27 27.43 13.36 -5.38
CA LEU A 27 28.62 14.20 -5.17
C LEU A 27 29.01 15.26 -6.21
N ALA A 28 28.77 16.50 -5.75
CA ALA A 28 29.72 17.61 -5.62
C ALA A 28 29.80 18.65 -6.73
N ILE A 29 29.17 19.82 -6.48
CA ILE A 29 29.86 21.11 -6.47
C ILE A 29 29.27 21.94 -5.32
N GLY A 30 30.13 22.31 -4.37
CA GLY A 30 29.84 23.31 -3.35
C GLY A 30 30.41 24.69 -3.70
N ALA A 31 29.93 25.66 -2.90
CA ALA A 31 30.52 26.95 -2.56
C ALA A 31 30.21 28.20 -3.41
N VAL A 32 30.16 29.31 -2.66
CA VAL A 32 30.11 30.76 -3.00
C VAL A 32 28.66 31.32 -3.08
N SER A 33 28.21 32.31 -2.29
CA SER A 33 28.82 33.27 -1.35
C SER A 33 27.76 33.88 -0.42
N ALA A 34 28.21 34.33 0.75
CA ALA A 34 27.51 35.08 1.79
C ALA A 34 27.22 36.57 1.44
N GLU A 35 26.58 37.26 2.40
CA GLU A 35 26.21 38.70 2.57
C GLU A 35 24.72 38.98 2.28
N SER A 36 23.90 39.64 3.14
CA SER A 36 24.14 40.48 4.33
C SER A 36 22.85 40.67 5.19
N VAL A 37 23.02 40.58 6.52
CA VAL A 37 22.46 41.38 7.65
C VAL A 37 21.41 42.47 7.35
N ASP A 38 20.26 42.51 8.07
CA ASP A 38 20.03 43.44 9.20
C ASP A 38 18.75 43.17 10.03
N ASP A 39 18.85 43.59 11.28
CA ASP A 39 18.05 43.37 12.50
C ASP A 39 16.81 44.29 12.63
N THR A 40 16.09 44.16 13.76
CA THR A 40 15.00 45.00 14.36
C THR A 40 13.60 44.33 14.38
N ASP A 41 12.91 44.12 15.51
CA ASP A 41 12.98 44.69 16.86
C ASP A 41 12.49 43.71 17.95
N ILE A 42 13.15 43.78 19.11
CA ILE A 42 12.71 43.32 20.44
C ILE A 42 12.10 44.52 21.17
N VAL A 43 10.93 44.38 21.81
CA VAL A 43 10.49 45.08 23.06
C VAL A 43 9.33 44.25 23.66
N THR A 44 9.54 43.43 24.69
CA THR A 44 9.38 43.64 26.16
C THR A 44 7.98 43.90 26.75
N ILE A 45 7.80 43.22 27.88
CA ILE A 45 6.69 43.03 28.84
C ILE A 45 6.35 44.28 29.67
N THR A 46 5.11 44.37 30.17
CA THR A 46 4.65 44.80 31.53
C THR A 46 3.11 44.99 31.52
N GLU A 47 2.28 44.81 32.55
CA GLU A 47 2.25 44.12 33.87
C GLU A 47 0.87 44.47 34.51
N GLY A 48 0.36 43.61 35.40
CA GLY A 48 -0.57 43.88 36.53
C GLY A 48 -2.07 43.97 36.21
N ASP A 49 -3.03 43.56 37.04
CA ASP A 49 -3.21 42.86 38.34
C ASP A 49 -4.75 42.60 38.40
N GLY A 50 -5.39 41.69 39.13
CA GLY A 50 -5.09 40.77 40.22
C GLY A 50 -6.46 40.24 40.75
N GLY A 51 -6.48 39.10 41.43
CA GLY A 51 -7.67 38.59 42.14
C GLY A 51 -7.72 37.07 42.36
N ASP A 52 -6.93 36.55 43.30
CA ASP A 52 -7.36 35.86 44.55
C ASP A 52 -8.84 35.38 44.60
N ILE A 53 -9.27 34.20 45.08
CA ILE A 53 -8.76 33.21 46.04
C ILE A 53 -9.62 31.91 45.93
N GLN A 54 -9.08 30.80 46.46
CA GLN A 54 -9.73 29.68 47.20
C GLN A 54 -10.05 28.32 46.53
N GLU A 55 -9.30 27.33 47.05
CA GLU A 55 -9.63 25.91 47.22
C GLU A 55 -10.95 25.71 47.99
N SER A 56 -11.74 24.71 47.56
CA SER A 56 -12.64 23.95 48.43
C SER A 56 -12.95 22.60 47.76
N ILE A 57 -12.34 21.54 48.26
CA ILE A 57 -12.77 20.14 48.07
C ILE A 57 -13.46 19.72 49.36
N GLU A 58 -14.67 19.14 49.22
CA GLU A 58 -15.31 18.07 50.04
C GLU A 58 -16.87 18.20 49.99
N PRO A 59 -17.67 17.16 50.31
CA PRO A 59 -17.49 15.70 50.16
C PRO A 59 -18.79 14.91 49.76
N THR A 60 -18.62 13.59 49.55
CA THR A 60 -19.53 12.42 49.82
C THR A 60 -20.90 12.25 49.14
N GLU A 61 -21.09 11.07 48.53
CA GLU A 61 -22.10 9.99 48.80
C GLU A 61 -22.02 8.99 47.60
N SER A 62 -22.13 7.67 47.67
CA SER A 62 -22.20 6.63 48.70
C SER A 62 -22.31 5.31 47.91
N ILE A 63 -21.44 4.32 48.12
CA ILE A 63 -21.79 2.91 47.83
C ILE A 63 -21.17 2.06 48.95
N ASP A 64 -22.07 1.59 49.81
CA ASP A 64 -21.81 0.63 50.86
C ASP A 64 -21.56 -0.77 50.28
N ASN A 65 -20.77 -1.53 51.05
CA ASN A 65 -20.89 -2.96 51.30
C ASN A 65 -20.15 -3.96 50.38
N ILE A 66 -18.84 -4.13 50.58
CA ILE A 66 -18.19 -5.45 50.62
C ILE A 66 -17.19 -5.46 51.77
N GLY A 67 -17.19 -6.56 52.52
CA GLY A 67 -16.62 -6.72 53.85
C GLY A 67 -15.10 -6.56 53.94
N THR A 68 -14.70 -5.98 55.05
CA THR A 68 -13.34 -5.86 55.56
C THR A 68 -12.72 -7.23 55.83
N ALA A 69 -11.63 -7.54 55.15
CA ALA A 69 -10.58 -8.45 55.64
C ALA A 69 -9.33 -7.60 55.90
N ASP A 70 -8.74 -7.79 57.09
CA ASP A 70 -7.61 -7.04 57.63
C ASP A 70 -6.42 -6.97 56.65
N THR A 71 -6.11 -5.77 56.17
CA THR A 71 -4.85 -5.42 55.50
C THR A 71 -4.01 -4.44 56.35
N ALA A 72 -4.35 -4.30 57.62
CA ALA A 72 -3.60 -3.49 58.57
C ALA A 72 -2.43 -4.31 59.14
N ASP A 73 -1.27 -4.18 58.49
CA ASP A 73 0.06 -3.99 59.10
C ASP A 73 1.15 -4.48 58.13
N MET A 74 1.34 -3.79 56.99
CA MET A 74 2.61 -3.80 56.24
C MET A 74 2.66 -2.60 55.27
N ILE A 75 2.38 -1.40 55.80
CA ILE A 75 2.85 -0.16 55.18
C ILE A 75 4.25 0.07 55.76
N VAL A 76 5.29 -0.28 55.00
CA VAL A 76 6.60 0.34 55.21
C VAL A 76 6.44 1.77 54.70
N GLU A 77 6.34 2.73 55.63
CA GLU A 77 6.52 4.13 55.27
C GLU A 77 7.88 4.26 54.57
N ASP A 78 7.87 4.81 53.35
CA ASP A 78 9.05 5.31 52.65
C ASP A 78 9.61 6.50 53.46
N ASP A 79 10.30 6.17 54.54
CA ASP A 79 11.31 7.00 55.12
C ASP A 79 12.62 6.57 54.43
N GLY A 80 13.01 7.37 53.44
CA GLY A 80 14.30 7.26 52.76
C GLY A 80 15.49 7.60 53.66
N SER A 81 15.46 7.24 54.95
CA SER A 81 16.61 7.27 55.84
C SER A 81 17.04 5.84 56.14
N ALA A 82 18.10 5.41 55.46
CA ALA A 82 18.94 4.34 55.96
C ALA A 82 19.30 4.70 57.42
N VAL A 83 18.73 3.98 58.38
CA VAL A 83 19.16 4.06 59.78
C VAL A 83 20.59 3.54 59.81
N ARG A 84 21.54 4.44 59.58
CA ARG A 84 22.96 4.24 59.86
C ARG A 84 23.06 4.14 61.37
N ASP A 85 22.99 2.93 61.89
CA ASP A 85 23.20 2.65 63.30
C ASP A 85 24.62 3.13 63.67
N GLU A 86 24.72 4.14 64.55
CA GLU A 86 25.95 4.86 64.93
C GLU A 86 26.90 4.00 65.80
N GLY A 87 26.93 2.68 65.63
CA GLY A 87 27.72 1.74 66.42
C GLY A 87 28.57 0.72 65.66
N ALA A 88 28.42 0.60 64.33
CA ALA A 88 29.16 -0.40 63.55
C ALA A 88 30.62 0.04 63.28
N ASN A 89 31.59 -0.83 63.55
CA ASN A 89 32.96 -0.59 63.10
C ASN A 89 33.01 -0.68 61.56
N SER A 90 33.50 0.37 60.90
CA SER A 90 33.61 0.42 59.44
C SER A 90 35.01 0.02 58.98
N TYR A 91 35.10 -0.87 58.00
CA TYR A 91 36.34 -1.43 57.47
C TYR A 91 36.36 -1.33 55.94
N ASP A 92 37.47 -0.82 55.39
CA ASP A 92 37.69 -0.81 53.95
C ASP A 92 38.25 -2.15 53.49
N LEU A 93 37.55 -2.79 52.55
CA LEU A 93 37.88 -4.12 52.05
C LEU A 93 38.22 -4.10 50.56
N ASP A 94 39.45 -4.45 50.21
CA ASP A 94 39.92 -4.65 48.84
C ASP A 94 40.93 -5.82 48.77
N ASP A 95 41.45 -6.14 47.59
CA ASP A 95 42.39 -7.25 47.40
C ASP A 95 43.63 -7.16 48.32
N ASP A 96 44.09 -5.94 48.63
CA ASP A 96 45.25 -5.71 49.49
C ASP A 96 44.91 -5.90 50.97
N SER A 97 43.73 -5.42 51.41
CA SER A 97 43.29 -5.51 52.81
C SER A 97 42.61 -6.84 53.15
N TYR A 98 42.19 -7.64 52.17
CA TYR A 98 41.40 -8.87 52.33
C TYR A 98 41.95 -9.83 53.38
N SER A 99 43.25 -10.16 53.32
CA SER A 99 43.88 -11.13 54.22
C SER A 99 43.93 -10.68 55.69
N THR A 100 43.61 -9.42 55.97
CA THR A 100 43.45 -8.89 57.34
C THR A 100 42.16 -9.37 57.96
N TYR A 101 41.09 -9.48 57.16
CA TYR A 101 39.73 -9.72 57.64
C TYR A 101 39.21 -11.12 57.29
N PHE A 102 39.69 -11.72 56.20
CA PHE A 102 39.22 -13.00 55.68
C PHE A 102 40.37 -13.98 55.38
N ASN A 103 40.10 -15.26 55.63
CA ASN A 103 40.94 -16.39 55.26
C ASN A 103 40.82 -16.67 53.75
N VAL A 104 41.73 -17.50 53.22
CA VAL A 104 41.76 -17.86 51.79
C VAL A 104 40.46 -18.54 51.33
N ASP A 105 39.74 -19.22 52.22
CA ASP A 105 38.47 -19.90 51.94
C ASP A 105 37.24 -18.98 52.06
N GLY A 106 37.45 -17.69 52.35
CA GLY A 106 36.40 -16.69 52.54
C GLY A 106 35.89 -16.54 53.96
N THR A 107 36.26 -17.42 54.90
CA THR A 107 35.81 -17.33 56.29
C THR A 107 36.45 -16.15 57.02
N THR A 108 35.76 -15.59 58.01
CA THR A 108 36.28 -14.47 58.80
C THR A 108 37.53 -14.86 59.61
N THR A 109 38.46 -13.91 59.74
CA THR A 109 39.54 -13.97 60.72
C THR A 109 39.04 -13.42 62.07
N GLY A 110 39.83 -13.56 63.13
CA GLY A 110 39.54 -12.91 64.42
C GLY A 110 39.66 -11.38 64.44
N ALA A 111 39.87 -10.71 63.29
CA ALA A 111 40.04 -9.26 63.19
C ALA A 111 38.72 -8.48 63.09
N LEU A 112 37.62 -9.14 62.72
CA LEU A 112 36.28 -8.57 62.75
C LEU A 112 35.73 -8.62 64.20
N SER A 113 34.88 -7.67 64.57
CA SER A 113 34.46 -7.48 65.96
C SER A 113 33.80 -8.74 66.56
N ALA A 114 34.07 -9.02 67.84
CA ALA A 114 33.60 -10.25 68.50
C ALA A 114 32.07 -10.27 68.77
N ASP A 115 31.41 -9.11 68.68
CA ASP A 115 29.96 -8.90 68.78
C ASP A 115 29.25 -8.91 67.41
N GLY A 116 30.02 -8.93 66.31
CA GLY A 116 29.49 -9.13 64.95
C GLY A 116 28.71 -7.93 64.38
N ASN A 117 29.02 -6.69 64.76
CA ASN A 117 28.43 -5.47 64.22
C ASN A 117 29.47 -4.67 63.41
N TYR A 118 29.46 -4.82 62.08
CA TYR A 118 30.43 -4.13 61.23
C TYR A 118 29.95 -3.83 59.81
N SER A 119 30.53 -2.78 59.23
CA SER A 119 30.30 -2.34 57.85
C SER A 119 31.56 -2.52 57.01
N LEU A 120 31.46 -3.25 55.91
CA LEU A 120 32.52 -3.49 54.94
C LEU A 120 32.30 -2.57 53.73
N ASN A 121 33.18 -1.60 53.53
CA ASN A 121 33.19 -0.75 52.33
C ASN A 121 34.07 -1.42 51.27
N LEU A 122 33.46 -2.06 50.28
CA LEU A 122 34.16 -2.82 49.24
C LEU A 122 34.76 -1.92 48.16
N GLY A 123 36.07 -2.06 47.94
CA GLY A 123 36.73 -1.69 46.69
C GLY A 123 36.65 -2.83 45.67
N THR A 124 37.78 -3.29 45.14
CA THR A 124 37.83 -4.45 44.22
C THR A 124 38.33 -5.70 44.91
N LEU A 125 37.62 -6.81 44.71
CA LEU A 125 38.00 -8.16 45.13
C LEU A 125 38.08 -9.09 43.92
N THR A 126 39.19 -9.81 43.76
CA THR A 126 39.45 -10.69 42.62
C THR A 126 39.76 -12.12 43.05
N ASN A 127 38.92 -13.07 42.66
CA ASN A 127 38.99 -14.48 43.08
C ASN A 127 38.92 -14.65 44.60
N LYS A 128 38.06 -13.86 45.27
CA LYS A 128 37.89 -13.84 46.72
C LYS A 128 36.43 -13.99 47.08
N ASP A 129 36.13 -14.93 47.98
CA ASP A 129 34.80 -15.12 48.53
C ASP A 129 34.68 -14.39 49.88
N ILE A 130 33.47 -14.00 50.27
CA ILE A 130 33.18 -13.46 51.60
C ILE A 130 32.21 -14.44 52.26
N LYS A 131 32.58 -15.01 53.42
CA LYS A 131 31.72 -15.92 54.19
C LYS A 131 31.60 -15.43 55.63
N ILE A 132 30.38 -15.10 56.03
CA ILE A 132 30.08 -14.60 57.38
C ILE A 132 28.97 -15.46 57.98
N ASP A 133 29.35 -16.35 58.91
CA ASP A 133 28.43 -17.37 59.44
C ASP A 133 27.42 -16.81 60.46
N SER A 134 27.76 -15.72 61.17
CA SER A 134 26.89 -15.07 62.18
C SER A 134 27.30 -13.62 62.45
N GLY A 135 26.36 -12.79 62.93
CA GLY A 135 26.59 -11.39 63.29
C GLY A 135 25.30 -10.67 63.68
N SER A 136 25.38 -9.60 64.46
CA SER A 136 24.19 -8.83 64.87
C SER A 136 23.74 -7.86 63.77
N ASN A 137 24.70 -7.20 63.09
CA ASN A 137 24.47 -6.28 61.97
C ASN A 137 25.63 -6.39 60.97
N ILE A 138 25.34 -6.70 59.71
CA ILE A 138 26.35 -6.91 58.65
C ILE A 138 26.01 -6.01 57.47
N ASN A 139 26.82 -4.98 57.22
CA ASN A 139 26.61 -4.03 56.11
C ASN A 139 27.73 -4.13 55.09
N ILE A 140 27.49 -4.70 53.91
CA ILE A 140 28.46 -4.81 52.82
C ILE A 140 28.05 -3.86 51.69
N THR A 141 28.80 -2.76 51.53
CA THR A 141 28.43 -1.69 50.59
C THR A 141 29.60 -1.26 49.72
N ALA A 142 29.32 -0.69 48.55
CA ALA A 142 30.38 -0.16 47.68
C ALA A 142 31.11 1.03 48.32
N LYS A 143 32.44 0.97 48.30
CA LYS A 143 33.32 2.10 48.66
C LYS A 143 33.29 3.13 47.55
N ASP A 144 32.94 4.37 47.87
CA ASP A 144 32.90 5.51 46.95
C ASP A 144 32.09 5.24 45.66
N GLY A 145 31.06 4.37 45.73
CA GLY A 145 30.24 3.97 44.58
C GLY A 145 30.90 2.97 43.61
N ALA A 146 31.98 2.30 44.03
CA ALA A 146 32.76 1.38 43.19
C ALA A 146 33.16 0.08 43.92
N GLY A 147 32.19 -0.77 44.24
CA GLY A 147 32.41 -2.10 44.83
C GLY A 147 32.37 -3.21 43.77
N PHE A 148 33.50 -3.81 43.44
CA PHE A 148 33.61 -4.86 42.41
C PHE A 148 34.00 -6.21 43.01
N ILE A 149 33.22 -7.24 42.69
CA ILE A 149 33.53 -8.64 43.02
C ILE A 149 33.75 -9.39 41.70
N ASN A 150 35.00 -9.67 41.39
CA ASN A 150 35.42 -10.37 40.19
C ASN A 150 35.70 -11.84 40.54
N ASN A 151 34.81 -12.74 40.13
CA ASN A 151 34.89 -14.17 40.39
C ASN A 151 34.87 -14.54 41.89
N GLY A 152 33.93 -13.97 42.63
CA GLY A 152 33.73 -14.18 44.06
C GLY A 152 32.26 -14.25 44.46
N THR A 153 31.98 -14.94 45.55
CA THR A 153 30.62 -15.11 46.10
C THR A 153 30.55 -14.52 47.50
N ILE A 154 29.45 -13.84 47.83
CA ILE A 154 29.12 -13.47 49.22
C ILE A 154 28.20 -14.54 49.78
N THR A 155 28.56 -15.13 50.92
CA THR A 155 27.74 -16.08 51.67
C THR A 155 27.54 -15.58 53.09
N ILE A 156 26.28 -15.46 53.51
CA ILE A 156 25.90 -15.04 54.87
C ILE A 156 25.03 -16.13 55.52
N GLY A 157 25.25 -16.41 56.80
CA GLY A 157 24.53 -17.43 57.58
C GLY A 157 25.24 -18.78 57.61
N ASP A 158 24.54 -19.84 58.10
CA ASP A 158 25.04 -21.22 58.34
C ASP A 158 25.73 -21.48 59.70
N GLY A 159 25.80 -20.48 60.58
CA GLY A 159 26.32 -20.61 61.94
C GLY A 159 25.29 -21.09 62.97
N ALA A 160 25.75 -21.51 64.15
CA ALA A 160 24.88 -21.91 65.28
C ALA A 160 24.11 -20.74 65.95
N GLY A 161 24.21 -19.52 65.41
CA GLY A 161 23.54 -18.32 65.91
C GLY A 161 22.96 -17.52 64.75
N SER A 162 21.85 -16.82 65.00
CA SER A 162 21.15 -16.03 63.99
C SER A 162 21.98 -14.86 63.48
N ALA A 163 22.04 -14.66 62.16
CA ALA A 163 22.45 -13.39 61.60
C ALA A 163 21.29 -12.40 61.74
N GLY A 164 21.53 -11.27 62.42
CA GLY A 164 20.59 -10.15 62.51
C GLY A 164 20.55 -9.36 61.20
N SER A 165 20.44 -8.03 61.26
CA SER A 165 20.24 -7.21 60.06
C SER A 165 21.40 -7.31 59.06
N ILE A 166 21.10 -7.66 57.81
CA ILE A 166 22.07 -7.82 56.72
C ILE A 166 21.73 -6.83 55.62
N ILE A 167 22.70 -6.02 55.19
CA ILE A 167 22.56 -5.13 54.03
C ILE A 167 23.69 -5.43 53.06
N ILE A 168 23.34 -5.77 51.81
CA ILE A 168 24.30 -5.92 50.71
C ILE A 168 23.84 -5.00 49.58
N SER A 169 24.61 -3.94 49.31
CA SER A 169 24.15 -2.91 48.38
C SER A 169 25.24 -2.22 47.54
N GLY A 170 24.88 -1.84 46.32
CA GLY A 170 25.72 -1.06 45.40
C GLY A 170 26.86 -1.85 44.75
N LEU A 171 26.86 -3.18 44.83
CA LEU A 171 27.97 -4.02 44.37
C LEU A 171 27.81 -4.45 42.92
N THR A 172 28.93 -4.62 42.21
CA THR A 172 28.97 -5.22 40.86
C THR A 172 29.72 -6.55 40.88
N PHE A 173 29.02 -7.63 40.59
CA PHE A 173 29.55 -8.97 40.42
C PHE A 173 29.89 -9.22 38.94
N THR A 174 31.10 -9.72 38.68
CA THR A 174 31.53 -10.21 37.37
C THR A 174 32.16 -11.59 37.55
N ASN A 175 31.35 -12.64 37.44
CA ASN A 175 31.75 -14.00 37.80
C ASN A 175 31.71 -14.95 36.60
N ILE A 176 32.59 -15.95 36.64
CA ILE A 176 32.57 -17.10 35.73
C ILE A 176 32.42 -18.35 36.58
N ASN A 177 31.39 -19.16 36.34
CA ASN A 177 31.14 -20.40 37.06
C ASN A 177 31.06 -20.20 38.60
N LYS A 178 30.45 -19.09 39.04
CA LYS A 178 30.29 -18.74 40.46
C LYS A 178 29.06 -17.87 40.69
N ASP A 179 28.34 -18.19 41.75
CA ASP A 179 27.14 -17.48 42.20
C ASP A 179 27.47 -16.10 42.79
N GLY A 180 26.46 -15.22 42.84
CA GLY A 180 26.60 -13.87 43.38
C GLY A 180 26.48 -13.83 44.90
N ILE A 181 25.23 -13.84 45.40
CA ILE A 181 24.91 -13.76 46.82
C ILE A 181 24.16 -15.02 47.26
N VAL A 182 24.62 -15.60 48.36
CA VAL A 182 24.03 -16.77 49.01
C VAL A 182 23.66 -16.41 50.45
N VAL A 183 22.39 -16.40 50.78
CA VAL A 183 21.89 -16.23 52.15
C VAL A 183 21.42 -17.58 52.64
N LYS A 184 21.93 -18.01 53.78
CA LYS A 184 21.61 -19.32 54.37
C LYS A 184 20.69 -19.17 55.58
N GLN A 185 20.22 -20.31 56.07
CA GLN A 185 19.30 -20.44 57.18
C GLN A 185 19.69 -19.62 58.42
N TYR A 186 18.68 -19.23 59.19
CA TYR A 186 18.80 -18.41 60.40
C TYR A 186 19.24 -16.95 60.13
N SER A 187 18.93 -16.44 58.94
CA SER A 187 19.10 -15.03 58.58
C SER A 187 17.76 -14.30 58.70
N ASN A 188 17.77 -13.09 59.25
CA ASN A 188 16.60 -12.24 59.39
C ASN A 188 16.93 -10.81 58.97
N LYS A 189 15.98 -10.01 58.46
CA LYS A 189 16.16 -8.60 58.08
C LYS A 189 17.25 -8.43 57.02
N VAL A 190 17.10 -9.16 55.93
CA VAL A 190 18.05 -9.18 54.82
C VAL A 190 17.63 -8.15 53.78
N THR A 191 18.53 -7.26 53.39
CA THR A 191 18.34 -6.29 52.31
C THR A 191 19.41 -6.49 51.25
N ILE A 192 19.01 -6.85 50.03
CA ILE A 192 19.86 -6.94 48.85
C ILE A 192 19.38 -5.89 47.85
N ASP A 193 20.08 -4.76 47.78
CA ASP A 193 19.58 -3.58 47.06
C ASP A 193 20.61 -2.95 46.11
N ASP A 194 20.20 -2.54 44.91
CA ASP A 194 21.04 -1.82 43.93
C ASP A 194 22.34 -2.56 43.56
N ASN A 195 22.29 -3.89 43.42
CA ASN A 195 23.44 -4.68 42.97
C ASN A 195 23.32 -5.04 41.48
N LYS A 196 24.48 -5.14 40.81
CA LYS A 196 24.58 -5.56 39.42
C LYS A 196 25.32 -6.90 39.29
N PHE A 197 24.70 -7.87 38.66
CA PHE A 197 25.28 -9.19 38.42
C PHE A 197 25.54 -9.38 36.92
N ASN A 198 26.78 -9.66 36.55
CA ASN A 198 27.15 -10.11 35.20
C ASN A 198 27.81 -11.49 35.34
N LEU A 199 27.03 -12.55 35.19
CA LEU A 199 27.45 -13.91 35.49
C LEU A 199 27.48 -14.74 34.22
N THR A 200 28.56 -15.48 34.02
CA THR A 200 28.72 -16.39 32.87
C THR A 200 28.98 -17.80 33.38
N TYR A 201 28.25 -18.78 32.86
CA TYR A 201 28.41 -20.18 33.24
C TYR A 201 28.63 -21.01 31.99
N ASP A 202 29.73 -21.75 31.93
CA ASP A 202 30.02 -22.67 30.85
C ASP A 202 29.52 -24.09 31.17
N SER A 203 29.59 -24.99 30.18
CA SER A 203 29.08 -26.36 30.30
C SER A 203 29.89 -27.25 31.27
N SER A 204 30.97 -26.75 31.87
CA SER A 204 31.71 -27.47 32.91
C SER A 204 31.18 -27.21 34.32
N TYR A 205 30.32 -26.21 34.50
CA TYR A 205 29.65 -25.97 35.79
C TYR A 205 28.59 -27.06 36.01
N SER A 206 28.75 -27.83 37.10
CA SER A 206 27.93 -29.01 37.38
C SER A 206 26.77 -28.77 38.33
N ASP A 207 26.68 -27.58 38.92
CA ASP A 207 25.61 -27.16 39.83
C ASP A 207 24.65 -26.19 39.12
N SER A 208 23.59 -25.75 39.78
CA SER A 208 22.64 -24.78 39.23
C SER A 208 23.12 -23.34 39.43
N PRO A 209 23.38 -22.55 38.36
CA PRO A 209 23.74 -21.14 38.50
C PRO A 209 22.68 -20.28 39.20
N MET A 210 23.11 -19.43 40.13
CA MET A 210 22.24 -18.52 40.87
C MET A 210 22.86 -17.12 41.02
N ALA A 211 22.12 -16.05 40.71
CA ALA A 211 22.61 -14.70 41.02
C ALA A 211 22.38 -14.35 42.49
N ILE A 212 21.16 -14.59 42.98
CA ILE A 212 20.78 -14.45 44.38
C ILE A 212 20.07 -15.73 44.81
N VAL A 213 20.51 -16.32 45.91
CA VAL A 213 19.83 -17.46 46.50
C VAL A 213 19.62 -17.29 48.00
N THR A 214 18.44 -17.67 48.48
CA THR A 214 18.20 -17.93 49.90
C THR A 214 17.99 -19.42 50.13
N LYS A 215 18.59 -20.00 51.18
CA LYS A 215 18.46 -21.43 51.52
C LYS A 215 17.98 -21.62 52.95
N GLY A 216 16.86 -22.31 53.13
CA GLY A 216 16.28 -22.66 54.43
C GLY A 216 15.44 -21.54 55.04
N TYR A 217 15.29 -21.51 56.38
CA TYR A 217 14.50 -20.47 57.05
C TYR A 217 15.19 -19.11 56.99
N VAL A 218 14.60 -18.20 56.21
CA VAL A 218 15.00 -16.79 56.08
C VAL A 218 13.73 -15.95 56.21
N ASP A 219 13.82 -14.87 56.98
CA ASP A 219 12.70 -13.99 57.34
C ASP A 219 13.03 -12.52 57.06
N GLU A 220 11.99 -11.70 56.86
CA GLU A 220 12.04 -10.26 56.57
C GLU A 220 13.09 -9.91 55.50
N THR A 221 12.94 -10.47 54.29
CA THR A 221 13.93 -10.31 53.21
C THR A 221 13.45 -9.41 52.08
N THR A 222 14.18 -8.33 51.85
CA THR A 222 13.97 -7.37 50.76
C THR A 222 15.03 -7.55 49.69
N ILE A 223 14.61 -7.79 48.45
CA ILE A 223 15.49 -7.87 47.27
C ILE A 223 14.98 -6.85 46.25
N THR A 224 15.68 -5.72 46.13
CA THR A 224 15.18 -4.57 45.35
C THR A 224 16.20 -3.97 44.41
N ASN A 225 15.73 -3.39 43.31
CA ASN A 225 16.55 -2.59 42.39
C ASN A 225 17.80 -3.30 41.83
N ASN A 226 17.84 -4.64 41.84
CA ASN A 226 19.00 -5.38 41.36
C ASN A 226 18.91 -5.60 39.85
N LYS A 227 20.05 -5.50 39.16
CA LYS A 227 20.18 -5.81 37.73
C LYS A 227 20.96 -7.10 37.53
N ILE A 228 20.28 -8.15 37.11
CA ILE A 228 20.84 -9.49 36.90
C ILE A 228 20.98 -9.75 35.40
N ILE A 229 22.19 -10.07 34.95
CA ILE A 229 22.50 -10.50 33.59
C ILE A 229 23.26 -11.82 33.67
N MET A 230 22.66 -12.89 33.13
CA MET A 230 23.24 -14.23 33.13
C MET A 230 23.33 -14.79 31.71
N ASN A 231 24.49 -15.34 31.35
CA ASN A 231 24.66 -16.15 30.15
C ASN A 231 25.12 -17.54 30.60
N SER A 232 24.28 -18.56 30.41
CA SER A 232 24.52 -19.87 31.00
C SER A 232 24.44 -20.99 29.96
N ALA A 233 25.39 -21.92 30.03
CA ALA A 233 25.37 -23.21 29.35
C ALA A 233 25.17 -24.37 30.34
N ALA A 234 24.82 -24.08 31.61
CA ALA A 234 24.46 -25.08 32.61
C ALA A 234 23.01 -25.54 32.45
N ASP A 235 22.69 -26.75 32.92
CA ASP A 235 21.37 -27.34 32.73
C ASP A 235 20.24 -26.58 33.44
N TYR A 236 20.47 -26.02 34.64
CA TYR A 236 19.44 -25.36 35.45
C TYR A 236 19.91 -23.98 35.88
N THR A 237 19.36 -22.91 35.33
CA THR A 237 19.80 -21.54 35.62
C THR A 237 18.70 -20.73 36.27
N TYR A 238 19.00 -20.11 37.43
CA TYR A 238 18.06 -19.31 38.20
C TYR A 238 18.56 -17.88 38.38
N GLY A 239 17.74 -16.89 38.05
CA GLY A 239 18.04 -15.49 38.37
C GLY A 239 18.03 -15.26 39.87
N ILE A 240 16.85 -15.43 40.46
CA ILE A 240 16.64 -15.44 41.92
C ILE A 240 16.03 -16.78 42.31
N ASP A 241 16.61 -17.43 43.30
CA ASP A 241 16.09 -18.68 43.86
C ASP A 241 15.85 -18.53 45.36
N LEU A 242 14.58 -18.63 45.78
CA LEU A 242 14.19 -18.70 47.17
C LEU A 242 13.86 -20.15 47.53
N ALA A 243 14.89 -20.90 47.92
CA ALA A 243 14.79 -22.34 48.09
C ALA A 243 14.60 -22.76 49.55
N TYR A 244 13.59 -23.59 49.80
CA TYR A 244 13.43 -24.29 51.07
C TYR A 244 14.26 -25.59 51.07
N TYR A 245 15.58 -25.51 51.25
CA TYR A 245 16.44 -26.69 51.40
C TYR A 245 16.75 -27.00 52.87
N ILE A 246 16.25 -28.13 53.37
CA ILE A 246 16.71 -28.73 54.64
C ILE A 246 17.57 -29.96 54.32
N THR A 247 18.74 -30.09 54.95
CA THR A 247 19.46 -31.38 54.94
C THR A 247 18.78 -32.37 55.89
N TRP A 248 18.84 -33.69 55.61
CA TRP A 248 18.19 -34.77 56.41
C TRP A 248 18.47 -34.74 57.93
N THR A 249 19.44 -33.95 58.38
CA THR A 249 19.85 -33.81 59.79
C THR A 249 19.19 -32.65 60.53
N GLU A 250 18.46 -31.75 59.87
CA GLU A 250 17.93 -30.50 60.46
C GLU A 250 16.40 -30.55 60.61
N TYR A 251 15.92 -31.50 61.42
CA TYR A 251 14.50 -31.57 61.80
C TYR A 251 14.05 -30.28 62.52
N GLY A 252 13.20 -29.46 61.89
CA GLY A 252 12.41 -28.42 62.55
C GLY A 252 12.40 -27.00 61.96
N SER A 253 12.79 -26.77 60.70
CA SER A 253 12.69 -25.42 60.08
C SER A 253 11.27 -25.10 59.61
N SER A 254 10.89 -23.82 59.68
CA SER A 254 9.68 -23.20 59.13
C SER A 254 9.91 -22.70 57.69
N ASN A 255 8.82 -22.46 56.94
CA ASN A 255 8.86 -21.79 55.63
C ASN A 255 9.66 -20.49 55.68
N ALA A 256 10.34 -20.17 54.59
CA ALA A 256 10.88 -18.83 54.42
C ALA A 256 9.70 -17.86 54.20
N GLU A 257 9.74 -16.70 54.85
CA GLU A 257 8.58 -15.82 54.98
C GLU A 257 8.94 -14.32 54.89
N HIS A 258 7.93 -13.49 54.62
CA HIS A 258 8.06 -12.03 54.54
C HIS A 258 9.08 -11.55 53.50
N PHE A 259 9.00 -12.10 52.28
CA PHE A 259 9.80 -11.60 51.16
C PHE A 259 9.15 -10.40 50.47
N TYR A 260 9.97 -9.40 50.17
CA TYR A 260 9.62 -8.27 49.32
C TYR A 260 10.58 -8.17 48.14
N LEU A 261 10.12 -8.58 46.96
CA LEU A 261 10.90 -8.56 45.71
C LEU A 261 10.35 -7.47 44.80
N ALA A 262 11.08 -6.36 44.64
CA ALA A 262 10.59 -5.26 43.81
C ALA A 262 11.63 -4.56 42.93
N ASN A 263 11.21 -4.12 41.75
CA ASN A 263 12.02 -3.34 40.81
C ASN A 263 13.32 -4.03 40.35
N ASN A 264 13.39 -5.36 40.36
CA ASN A 264 14.55 -6.09 39.84
C ASN A 264 14.45 -6.25 38.31
N ASP A 265 15.59 -6.16 37.63
CA ASP A 265 15.75 -6.33 36.17
C ASP A 265 16.58 -7.59 35.89
N ILE A 266 15.90 -8.69 35.55
CA ILE A 266 16.48 -10.03 35.38
C ILE A 266 16.52 -10.37 33.90
N ASN A 267 17.72 -10.59 33.36
CA ASN A 267 17.94 -11.00 31.98
C ASN A 267 18.78 -12.27 31.94
N ILE A 268 18.22 -13.36 31.43
CA ILE A 268 18.88 -14.67 31.34
C ILE A 268 18.90 -15.12 29.89
N VAL A 269 20.06 -15.55 29.42
CA VAL A 269 20.22 -16.28 28.16
C VAL A 269 20.75 -17.67 28.48
N SER A 270 19.94 -18.68 28.20
CA SER A 270 20.28 -20.09 28.38
C SER A 270 20.61 -20.76 27.04
N THR A 271 21.80 -21.34 26.97
CA THR A 271 22.40 -21.97 25.78
C THR A 271 22.63 -23.47 25.97
N THR A 272 22.16 -24.05 27.07
CA THR A 272 22.23 -25.49 27.34
C THR A 272 21.38 -26.30 26.35
N ASN A 273 21.62 -27.61 26.25
CA ASN A 273 20.80 -28.54 25.46
C ASN A 273 19.81 -29.35 26.33
N SER A 274 19.77 -29.10 27.64
CA SER A 274 18.91 -29.81 28.59
C SER A 274 18.60 -28.95 29.81
N GLY A 275 17.45 -29.18 30.45
CA GLY A 275 17.06 -28.55 31.71
C GLY A 275 16.18 -27.30 31.51
N MET A 276 16.44 -26.23 32.27
CA MET A 276 15.60 -25.03 32.29
C MET A 276 16.37 -23.72 32.51
N GLY A 277 15.84 -22.63 31.94
CA GLY A 277 16.17 -21.27 32.33
C GLY A 277 14.99 -20.64 33.06
N GLU A 278 15.23 -20.12 34.26
CA GLU A 278 14.19 -19.60 35.13
C GLU A 278 14.55 -18.24 35.73
N GLY A 279 13.64 -17.27 35.56
CA GLY A 279 13.82 -15.92 36.10
C GLY A 279 13.80 -15.89 37.62
N MET A 280 12.71 -16.39 38.21
CA MET A 280 12.52 -16.47 39.67
C MET A 280 11.90 -17.81 40.07
N TYR A 281 12.63 -18.59 40.86
CA TYR A 281 12.12 -19.80 41.51
C TYR A 281 11.80 -19.49 42.97
N LEU A 282 10.53 -19.66 43.36
CA LEU A 282 9.98 -19.26 44.66
C LEU A 282 9.38 -20.50 45.34
N ASP A 283 10.22 -21.27 46.03
CA ASP A 283 9.83 -22.55 46.61
C ASP A 283 9.32 -22.40 48.04
N SER A 284 8.04 -22.71 48.22
CA SER A 284 7.39 -22.81 49.53
C SER A 284 7.48 -21.52 50.37
N ILE A 285 7.50 -20.35 49.73
CA ILE A 285 7.46 -19.06 50.44
C ILE A 285 6.06 -18.72 50.94
N ILE A 286 5.96 -17.92 52.00
CA ILE A 286 4.68 -17.45 52.55
C ILE A 286 4.74 -15.96 52.88
N ASN A 287 3.58 -15.29 52.99
CA ASN A 287 3.47 -13.88 53.40
C ASN A 287 4.35 -12.94 52.57
N SER A 288 4.33 -13.06 51.24
CA SER A 288 5.33 -12.45 50.37
C SER A 288 4.73 -11.62 49.24
N VAL A 289 5.44 -10.56 48.83
CA VAL A 289 5.03 -9.64 47.76
C VAL A 289 6.12 -9.55 46.70
N ILE A 290 5.73 -9.76 45.45
CA ILE A 290 6.59 -9.71 44.28
C ILE A 290 5.98 -8.70 43.29
N GLU A 291 6.60 -7.54 43.14
CA GLU A 291 6.03 -6.46 42.33
C GLU A 291 7.00 -5.66 41.48
N ASN A 292 6.51 -5.13 40.35
CA ASN A 292 7.27 -4.20 39.50
C ASN A 292 8.63 -4.77 38.98
N ASN A 293 8.78 -6.09 38.91
CA ASN A 293 10.00 -6.70 38.38
C ASN A 293 9.92 -6.85 36.86
N TYR A 294 11.05 -6.71 36.17
CA TYR A 294 11.22 -7.03 34.76
C TYR A 294 12.00 -8.34 34.65
N ILE A 295 11.39 -9.36 34.05
CA ILE A 295 11.97 -10.69 33.89
C ILE A 295 12.00 -11.00 32.39
N ASN A 296 13.19 -11.21 31.86
CA ASN A 296 13.41 -11.57 30.47
C ASN A 296 14.30 -12.83 30.39
N VAL A 297 13.75 -13.90 29.82
CA VAL A 297 14.45 -15.19 29.72
C VAL A 297 14.40 -15.70 28.29
N VAL A 298 15.58 -15.98 27.73
CA VAL A 298 15.76 -16.48 26.36
C VAL A 298 16.38 -17.88 26.40
N THR A 299 15.77 -18.85 25.72
CA THR A 299 16.36 -20.19 25.51
C THR A 299 16.66 -20.41 24.02
N GLU A 300 17.89 -20.79 23.69
CA GLU A 300 18.31 -20.93 22.28
C GLU A 300 18.06 -22.34 21.70
N ASN A 301 17.99 -23.37 22.54
CA ASN A 301 17.89 -24.77 22.11
C ASN A 301 16.53 -25.39 22.44
N ALA A 302 16.01 -26.18 21.50
CA ALA A 302 14.67 -26.75 21.53
C ALA A 302 14.46 -27.90 22.52
N ALA A 303 15.25 -28.02 23.60
CA ALA A 303 15.08 -29.05 24.63
C ALA A 303 15.20 -28.46 26.06
N VAL A 304 15.01 -27.15 26.17
CA VAL A 304 15.15 -26.37 27.40
C VAL A 304 13.83 -25.68 27.69
N ALA A 305 13.24 -25.97 28.85
CA ALA A 305 12.03 -25.29 29.29
C ALA A 305 12.38 -23.87 29.77
N ASN A 306 11.48 -22.93 29.54
CA ASN A 306 11.68 -21.53 29.88
C ASN A 306 10.63 -21.08 30.92
N TYR A 307 11.07 -20.61 32.08
CA TYR A 307 10.19 -20.16 33.17
C TYR A 307 10.44 -18.68 33.48
N GLY A 308 9.38 -17.87 33.52
CA GLY A 308 9.46 -16.50 34.02
C GLY A 308 9.53 -16.47 35.54
N MET A 309 8.47 -16.95 36.17
CA MET A 309 8.33 -17.05 37.62
C MET A 309 7.56 -18.31 37.99
N GLN A 310 8.11 -19.11 38.90
CA GLN A 310 7.43 -20.27 39.47
C GLN A 310 7.31 -20.12 40.98
N VAL A 311 6.07 -20.10 41.46
CA VAL A 311 5.74 -20.35 42.87
C VAL A 311 5.35 -21.81 42.98
N SER A 312 6.15 -22.62 43.66
CA SER A 312 5.89 -24.06 43.78
C SER A 312 6.08 -24.57 45.20
N ASP A 313 5.53 -25.74 45.49
CA ASP A 313 6.03 -26.63 46.53
C ASP A 313 7.00 -27.66 45.92
N SER A 314 8.23 -27.74 46.41
CA SER A 314 9.23 -28.66 45.84
C SER A 314 8.84 -30.14 45.99
N TRP A 315 9.07 -30.89 44.90
CA TRP A 315 8.87 -32.34 44.82
C TRP A 315 9.71 -33.09 45.87
N GLY A 316 9.06 -33.69 46.87
CA GLY A 316 9.53 -35.00 47.34
C GLY A 316 10.13 -35.13 48.75
N PHE A 317 9.78 -34.30 49.74
CA PHE A 317 10.02 -34.68 51.15
C PHE A 317 8.75 -35.20 51.82
N LEU A 318 8.40 -36.43 51.44
CA LEU A 318 7.43 -37.28 52.10
C LEU A 318 7.79 -37.39 53.61
N ASN A 319 6.94 -36.83 54.47
CA ASN A 319 6.96 -36.91 55.95
C ASN A 319 7.64 -35.77 56.75
N THR A 320 7.83 -34.55 56.23
CA THR A 320 8.20 -33.40 57.09
C THR A 320 6.96 -32.57 57.46
N PRO A 321 6.42 -32.66 58.69
CA PRO A 321 5.19 -31.97 59.11
C PRO A 321 5.36 -30.46 59.37
N PHE A 322 6.36 -29.80 58.77
CA PHE A 322 6.84 -28.47 59.24
C PHE A 322 6.87 -27.35 58.19
N ALA A 323 6.66 -27.63 56.89
CA ALA A 323 6.55 -26.61 55.86
C ALA A 323 5.20 -26.70 55.14
N SER A 324 4.48 -25.58 55.06
CA SER A 324 3.19 -25.45 54.36
C SER A 324 3.39 -25.23 52.87
N SER A 325 2.35 -25.47 52.06
CA SER A 325 2.30 -24.95 50.69
C SER A 325 2.39 -23.41 50.68
N PRO A 326 2.75 -22.80 49.53
CA PRO A 326 2.72 -21.35 49.37
C PRO A 326 1.33 -20.77 49.71
N TYR A 327 1.30 -19.70 50.52
CA TYR A 327 0.06 -18.96 50.85
C TYR A 327 0.33 -17.49 51.16
N ASN A 328 -0.70 -16.66 51.01
CA ASN A 328 -0.65 -15.20 51.21
C ASN A 328 0.46 -14.56 50.36
N ILE A 329 0.34 -14.71 49.03
CA ILE A 329 1.33 -14.25 48.06
C ILE A 329 0.68 -13.27 47.10
N THR A 330 1.31 -12.11 46.91
CA THR A 330 0.90 -11.12 45.92
C THR A 330 1.95 -11.00 44.82
N ILE A 331 1.57 -11.29 43.58
CA ILE A 331 2.36 -11.10 42.35
C ILE A 331 1.68 -10.01 41.52
N LYS A 332 2.25 -8.80 41.47
CA LYS A 332 1.59 -7.70 40.76
C LYS A 332 2.50 -6.77 39.98
N ASN A 333 1.98 -6.18 38.89
CA ASN A 333 2.70 -5.19 38.07
C ASN A 333 4.06 -5.67 37.53
N ASN A 334 4.30 -6.98 37.44
CA ASN A 334 5.54 -7.51 36.87
C ASN A 334 5.42 -7.55 35.34
N THR A 335 6.55 -7.39 34.66
CA THR A 335 6.67 -7.62 33.22
C THR A 335 7.50 -8.88 33.00
N VAL A 336 6.91 -9.89 32.36
CA VAL A 336 7.56 -11.17 32.06
C VAL A 336 7.62 -11.34 30.55
N VAL A 337 8.83 -11.48 30.00
CA VAL A 337 9.08 -11.63 28.56
C VAL A 337 9.88 -12.91 28.33
N LEU A 338 9.30 -13.88 27.62
CA LEU A 338 9.96 -15.15 27.32
C LEU A 338 10.12 -15.32 25.82
N ASP A 339 11.33 -15.64 25.37
CA ASP A 339 11.62 -16.10 24.01
C ASP A 339 12.18 -17.52 24.11
N SER A 340 11.38 -18.50 23.72
CA SER A 340 11.67 -19.91 23.99
C SER A 340 11.78 -20.73 22.71
N ALA A 341 12.88 -21.46 22.59
CA ALA A 341 13.04 -22.48 21.55
C ALA A 341 12.14 -23.71 21.78
N ASP A 342 11.54 -23.85 22.96
CA ASP A 342 10.58 -24.92 23.30
C ASP A 342 9.49 -24.41 24.27
N MET A 343 8.91 -25.28 25.12
CA MET A 343 7.82 -24.95 26.04
C MET A 343 8.20 -23.81 27.00
N ALA A 344 7.29 -22.83 27.15
CA ALA A 344 7.47 -21.68 28.03
C ALA A 344 6.33 -21.53 29.05
N TYR A 345 6.69 -21.12 30.27
CA TYR A 345 5.79 -20.95 31.41
C TYR A 345 6.00 -19.54 31.99
N GLY A 346 5.02 -18.64 31.84
CA GLY A 346 5.13 -17.25 32.25
C GLY A 346 5.15 -17.08 33.78
N ILE A 347 3.97 -17.03 34.39
CA ILE A 347 3.80 -17.04 35.85
C ILE A 347 3.07 -18.32 36.22
N THR A 348 3.69 -19.15 37.04
CA THR A 348 3.08 -20.41 37.49
C THR A 348 2.96 -20.46 39.00
N VAL A 349 1.82 -20.96 39.47
CA VAL A 349 1.53 -21.22 40.88
C VAL A 349 1.12 -22.68 40.99
N ILE A 350 1.91 -23.46 41.69
CA ILE A 350 1.72 -24.90 41.84
C ILE A 350 1.64 -25.24 43.33
N SER A 351 0.58 -25.93 43.72
CA SER A 351 0.42 -26.57 45.02
C SER A 351 0.06 -28.04 44.78
N LEU A 352 0.99 -28.95 45.04
CA LEU A 352 0.87 -30.37 44.70
C LEU A 352 0.08 -31.17 45.73
N TRP A 353 -0.07 -30.67 46.96
CA TRP A 353 -0.81 -31.38 48.01
C TRP A 353 -1.88 -30.50 48.70
N PRO A 354 -3.16 -30.95 48.71
CA PRO A 354 -4.23 -30.34 49.50
C PRO A 354 -4.25 -30.83 50.96
N TYR A 355 -3.17 -31.46 51.45
CA TYR A 355 -3.15 -32.15 52.74
C TYR A 355 -2.18 -31.49 53.70
N ASP A 356 -2.63 -30.37 54.23
CA ASP A 356 -2.03 -29.80 55.42
C ASP A 356 -2.74 -30.35 56.66
N GLU A 357 -2.48 -31.62 57.00
CA GLU A 357 -3.11 -32.30 58.15
C GLU A 357 -2.87 -31.57 59.49
N ALA A 358 -1.90 -30.66 59.55
CA ALA A 358 -1.54 -29.91 60.74
C ALA A 358 -2.20 -28.53 60.84
N TYR A 359 -2.75 -27.98 59.75
CA TYR A 359 -3.27 -26.61 59.71
C TYR A 359 -4.69 -26.56 59.13
N GLU A 360 -5.68 -26.90 59.96
CA GLU A 360 -7.12 -26.86 59.63
C GLU A 360 -7.67 -25.44 59.28
N THR A 361 -6.81 -24.43 59.01
CA THR A 361 -7.20 -23.00 58.95
C THR A 361 -6.52 -22.12 57.87
N ILE A 362 -5.59 -22.62 57.05
CA ILE A 362 -4.86 -21.75 56.10
C ILE A 362 -5.66 -21.55 54.81
N VAL A 363 -6.07 -20.29 54.56
CA VAL A 363 -6.58 -19.82 53.26
C VAL A 363 -5.37 -19.44 52.40
N LYS A 364 -5.30 -19.93 51.16
CA LYS A 364 -4.08 -19.78 50.36
C LYS A 364 -3.89 -18.38 49.76
N ASP A 365 -4.95 -17.59 49.61
CA ASP A 365 -4.96 -16.17 49.19
C ASP A 365 -3.77 -15.75 48.31
N ILE A 366 -3.74 -16.28 47.09
CA ILE A 366 -2.71 -15.97 46.08
C ILE A 366 -3.31 -15.01 45.06
N THR A 367 -2.72 -13.84 44.91
CA THR A 367 -3.18 -12.83 43.93
C THR A 367 -2.13 -12.64 42.84
N ILE A 368 -2.52 -12.85 41.58
CA ILE A 368 -1.75 -12.56 40.38
C ILE A 368 -2.47 -11.44 39.65
N SER A 369 -2.00 -10.20 39.78
CA SER A 369 -2.74 -9.04 39.26
C SER A 369 -1.93 -8.03 38.46
N ALA A 370 -2.52 -7.45 37.42
CA ALA A 370 -1.90 -6.36 36.65
C ALA A 370 -0.50 -6.66 36.07
N ASN A 371 -0.16 -7.93 35.83
CA ASN A 371 1.11 -8.31 35.21
C ASN A 371 1.02 -8.23 33.67
N ASP A 372 2.12 -7.90 32.99
CA ASP A 372 2.26 -7.99 31.52
C ASP A 372 3.13 -9.21 31.17
N VAL A 373 2.50 -10.29 30.73
CA VAL A 373 3.15 -11.55 30.38
C VAL A 373 3.16 -11.69 28.87
N THR A 374 4.35 -11.71 28.26
CA THR A 374 4.54 -11.87 26.82
C THR A 374 5.42 -13.07 26.53
N ILE A 375 4.92 -14.03 25.76
CA ILE A 375 5.63 -15.28 25.43
C ILE A 375 5.66 -15.47 23.92
N ASN A 376 6.88 -15.65 23.38
CA ASN A 376 7.11 -16.17 22.05
C ASN A 376 7.74 -17.56 22.19
N SER A 377 7.07 -18.60 21.74
CA SER A 377 7.57 -19.98 21.79
C SER A 377 7.53 -20.66 20.42
N GLN A 378 8.55 -21.46 20.12
CA GLN A 378 8.61 -22.27 18.90
C GLN A 378 7.84 -23.60 18.99
N THR A 379 7.26 -23.93 20.15
CA THR A 379 6.42 -25.12 20.38
C THR A 379 5.13 -24.77 21.14
N GLY A 380 5.18 -24.63 22.47
CA GLY A 380 4.02 -24.41 23.33
C GLY A 380 4.25 -23.40 24.44
N ALA A 381 3.17 -22.90 25.04
CA ALA A 381 3.24 -21.91 26.10
C ALA A 381 2.07 -21.99 27.10
N VAL A 382 2.36 -21.76 28.37
CA VAL A 382 1.40 -21.41 29.42
C VAL A 382 1.70 -20.00 29.92
N GLY A 383 0.81 -19.05 29.67
CA GLY A 383 0.98 -17.66 30.10
C GLY A 383 0.94 -17.50 31.62
N ILE A 384 -0.24 -17.70 32.20
CA ILE A 384 -0.44 -17.77 33.66
C ILE A 384 -1.06 -19.13 33.99
N GLY A 385 -0.34 -19.94 34.76
CA GLY A 385 -0.80 -21.28 35.16
C GLY A 385 -1.01 -21.37 36.66
N ALA A 386 -2.22 -21.70 37.10
CA ALA A 386 -2.55 -21.89 38.50
C ALA A 386 -3.10 -23.30 38.75
N LYS A 387 -2.29 -24.12 39.42
CA LYS A 387 -2.70 -25.38 40.05
C LYS A 387 -2.63 -25.21 41.56
N SER A 388 -3.46 -24.30 42.09
CA SER A 388 -3.70 -24.10 43.53
C SER A 388 -5.18 -23.74 43.82
N SER A 389 -5.57 -23.72 45.09
CA SER A 389 -6.82 -23.13 45.58
C SER A 389 -6.63 -21.66 45.98
N ASP A 390 -7.73 -20.90 46.01
CA ASP A 390 -7.80 -19.48 46.41
C ASP A 390 -6.83 -18.58 45.62
N VAL A 391 -6.79 -18.80 44.31
CA VAL A 391 -6.01 -18.00 43.36
C VAL A 391 -6.90 -16.99 42.65
N SER A 392 -6.53 -15.72 42.74
CA SER A 392 -7.14 -14.63 42.00
C SER A 392 -6.23 -14.16 40.87
N ILE A 393 -6.64 -14.37 39.62
CA ILE A 393 -5.94 -13.94 38.40
C ILE A 393 -6.71 -12.77 37.81
N THR A 394 -6.26 -11.54 38.10
CA THR A 394 -7.05 -10.33 37.81
C THR A 394 -6.30 -9.28 37.01
N ASP A 395 -6.96 -8.66 36.04
CA ASP A 395 -6.44 -7.48 35.33
C ASP A 395 -5.06 -7.67 34.67
N ASN A 396 -4.64 -8.90 34.36
CA ASN A 396 -3.37 -9.17 33.70
C ASN A 396 -3.49 -8.99 32.19
N LYS A 397 -2.38 -8.62 31.55
CA LYS A 397 -2.22 -8.62 30.09
C LYS A 397 -1.37 -9.82 29.70
N VAL A 398 -1.95 -10.73 28.92
CA VAL A 398 -1.30 -11.99 28.52
C VAL A 398 -1.23 -12.07 27.00
N ASN A 399 -0.02 -11.96 26.45
CA ASN A 399 0.26 -12.03 25.01
C ASN A 399 1.03 -13.30 24.68
N ILE A 400 0.42 -14.25 23.96
CA ILE A 400 1.03 -15.54 23.62
C ILE A 400 1.11 -15.72 22.11
N SER A 401 2.31 -16.06 21.63
CA SER A 401 2.59 -16.53 20.28
C SER A 401 3.38 -17.85 20.34
N ALA A 402 2.71 -18.99 20.21
CA ALA A 402 3.31 -20.32 20.22
C ALA A 402 3.08 -21.10 18.92
N ASP A 403 4.11 -21.75 18.36
CA ASP A 403 3.97 -22.66 17.21
C ASP A 403 3.58 -24.08 17.64
N VAL A 404 2.29 -24.25 17.99
CA VAL A 404 1.69 -25.50 18.49
C VAL A 404 1.69 -26.66 17.49
N SER A 405 2.28 -26.48 16.31
CA SER A 405 2.43 -27.53 15.31
C SER A 405 3.69 -28.37 15.49
N LYS A 406 4.63 -27.93 16.34
CA LYS A 406 5.83 -28.68 16.71
C LYS A 406 5.64 -29.36 18.07
N ASP A 407 6.12 -30.60 18.19
CA ASP A 407 6.11 -31.33 19.45
C ASP A 407 7.06 -30.69 20.46
N VAL A 408 6.60 -30.53 21.70
CA VAL A 408 7.44 -30.16 22.86
C VAL A 408 8.50 -31.25 23.08
N GLN A 409 9.79 -30.89 23.09
CA GLN A 409 10.89 -31.84 23.29
C GLN A 409 11.44 -31.80 24.73
N ALA A 410 11.34 -30.64 25.39
CA ALA A 410 11.71 -30.39 26.76
C ALA A 410 10.80 -31.16 27.71
N TYR A 411 11.25 -31.29 28.95
CA TYR A 411 10.40 -31.80 30.02
C TYR A 411 9.23 -30.84 30.23
N ALA A 412 8.01 -31.32 30.00
CA ALA A 412 6.81 -30.56 30.31
C ALA A 412 6.50 -30.65 31.80
N ASP A 413 6.09 -29.51 32.37
CA ASP A 413 5.70 -29.43 33.77
C ASP A 413 4.50 -30.36 34.04
N PRO A 414 4.61 -31.35 34.96
CA PRO A 414 3.52 -32.27 35.26
C PRO A 414 2.25 -31.59 35.77
N ALA A 415 2.34 -30.35 36.26
CA ALA A 415 1.18 -29.59 36.70
C ALA A 415 0.28 -29.18 35.53
N PHE A 416 0.87 -28.82 34.39
CA PHE A 416 0.19 -28.19 33.25
C PHE A 416 0.20 -29.06 31.98
N GLY A 417 1.10 -30.04 31.90
CA GLY A 417 1.28 -30.90 30.73
C GLY A 417 1.92 -30.17 29.54
N ASN A 418 1.73 -30.74 28.34
CA ASN A 418 2.32 -30.27 27.08
C ASN A 418 1.35 -29.40 26.26
N GLU A 419 0.14 -29.15 26.76
CA GLU A 419 -0.85 -28.32 26.09
C GLU A 419 -0.58 -26.84 26.35
N SER A 420 -1.05 -25.98 25.43
CA SER A 420 -0.77 -24.54 25.47
C SER A 420 -2.01 -23.70 25.77
N TYR A 421 -1.87 -22.78 26.71
CA TYR A 421 -2.96 -21.95 27.22
C TYR A 421 -2.47 -20.54 27.57
N ALA A 422 -3.28 -19.50 27.33
CA ALA A 422 -2.92 -18.17 27.85
C ALA A 422 -3.09 -18.13 29.37
N ILE A 423 -4.23 -18.62 29.87
CA ILE A 423 -4.48 -18.83 31.29
C ILE A 423 -4.94 -20.27 31.51
N PHE A 424 -4.30 -20.98 32.45
CA PHE A 424 -4.72 -22.28 32.93
C PHE A 424 -5.07 -22.19 34.40
N VAL A 425 -6.24 -22.71 34.80
CA VAL A 425 -6.64 -22.81 36.21
C VAL A 425 -7.20 -24.19 36.51
N ASN A 426 -6.62 -24.89 37.49
CA ASN A 426 -7.21 -26.11 38.04
C ASN A 426 -8.08 -25.77 39.26
N ASN A 427 -9.28 -26.35 39.30
CA ASN A 427 -10.21 -26.25 40.42
C ASN A 427 -10.15 -27.55 41.25
N PHE A 428 -9.60 -27.47 42.46
CA PHE A 428 -9.43 -28.63 43.34
C PHE A 428 -10.74 -29.03 44.03
N ASP A 429 -10.97 -30.32 44.20
CA ASP A 429 -11.89 -30.84 45.22
C ASP A 429 -11.09 -31.42 46.38
N LYS A 430 -11.45 -31.06 47.62
CA LYS A 430 -11.22 -31.98 48.74
C LYS A 430 -12.22 -31.80 49.87
N ASP A 431 -12.79 -32.95 50.22
CA ASP A 431 -13.47 -33.33 51.45
C ASP A 431 -12.91 -32.63 52.71
N ASN A 432 -13.50 -31.50 53.12
CA ASN A 432 -13.55 -31.01 54.52
C ASN A 432 -14.31 -29.68 54.72
N GLY A 433 -14.96 -29.12 53.69
CA GLY A 433 -15.91 -28.01 53.86
C GLY A 433 -15.33 -26.61 53.90
N TYR A 434 -14.13 -26.40 53.36
CA TYR A 434 -13.54 -25.07 53.14
C TYR A 434 -13.70 -24.63 51.67
N TYR A 435 -13.97 -23.34 51.48
CA TYR A 435 -14.36 -22.73 50.21
C TYR A 435 -13.18 -22.73 49.21
N VAL A 436 -13.43 -23.10 47.96
CA VAL A 436 -12.47 -22.96 46.85
C VAL A 436 -12.97 -21.82 45.97
N ASN A 437 -12.26 -20.68 45.96
CA ASN A 437 -12.66 -19.49 45.22
C ASN A 437 -11.57 -19.04 44.24
N ASN A 438 -11.27 -19.87 43.25
CA ASN A 438 -10.45 -19.40 42.14
C ASN A 438 -11.23 -18.36 41.30
N THR A 439 -10.56 -17.31 40.86
CA THR A 439 -11.16 -16.24 40.05
C THR A 439 -10.26 -15.86 38.89
N VAL A 440 -10.85 -15.66 37.70
CA VAL A 440 -10.17 -15.18 36.50
C VAL A 440 -10.99 -14.01 35.94
N THR A 441 -10.60 -12.78 36.24
CA THR A 441 -11.41 -11.60 35.88
C THR A 441 -10.61 -10.42 35.34
N GLY A 442 -11.19 -9.63 34.43
CA GLY A 442 -10.58 -8.38 33.97
C GLY A 442 -9.32 -8.53 33.09
N ASN A 443 -8.90 -9.75 32.73
CA ASN A 443 -7.67 -9.97 31.99
C ASN A 443 -7.82 -9.62 30.50
N ILE A 444 -6.78 -9.06 29.89
CA ILE A 444 -6.67 -8.82 28.45
C ILE A 444 -5.79 -9.90 27.84
N ILE A 445 -6.36 -10.71 26.95
CA ILE A 445 -5.70 -11.89 26.38
C ILE A 445 -5.57 -11.73 24.87
N VAL A 446 -4.34 -11.75 24.39
CA VAL A 446 -3.99 -11.80 22.97
C VAL A 446 -3.21 -13.10 22.75
N SER A 447 -3.90 -14.17 22.36
CA SER A 447 -3.30 -15.50 22.36
C SER A 447 -3.65 -16.28 21.10
N ASN A 448 -2.63 -16.87 20.47
CA ASN A 448 -2.83 -17.81 19.37
C ASN A 448 -3.11 -19.26 19.82
N VAL A 449 -3.15 -19.50 21.12
CA VAL A 449 -3.55 -20.75 21.79
C VAL A 449 -4.82 -20.55 22.60
N GLN A 450 -5.40 -21.61 23.16
CA GLN A 450 -6.63 -21.51 23.96
C GLN A 450 -6.50 -20.44 25.05
N ALA A 451 -7.40 -19.45 25.05
CA ALA A 451 -7.29 -18.28 25.92
C ALA A 451 -7.39 -18.64 27.41
N ILE A 452 -8.40 -19.43 27.79
CA ILE A 452 -8.60 -19.87 29.16
C ILE A 452 -8.93 -21.36 29.16
N LYS A 453 -8.15 -22.15 29.91
CA LYS A 453 -8.42 -23.56 30.20
C LYS A 453 -8.74 -23.74 31.67
N THR A 454 -9.79 -24.49 31.93
CA THR A 454 -10.20 -24.87 33.29
C THR A 454 -10.26 -26.39 33.40
N THR A 455 -9.70 -26.92 34.49
CA THR A 455 -9.85 -28.33 34.86
C THR A 455 -10.47 -28.45 36.25
N LYS A 456 -11.01 -29.63 36.56
CA LYS A 456 -11.54 -29.98 37.87
C LYS A 456 -11.06 -31.36 38.28
N ASP A 457 -10.75 -31.54 39.55
CA ASP A 457 -10.30 -32.83 40.10
C ASP A 457 -11.48 -33.76 40.48
N ASP A 458 -12.67 -33.21 40.74
CA ASP A 458 -13.93 -33.94 41.02
C ASP A 458 -15.14 -33.17 40.43
N ASP A 459 -16.28 -33.82 40.29
CA ASP A 459 -17.55 -33.24 39.87
C ASP A 459 -18.21 -32.33 40.93
N ASN A 460 -17.81 -32.42 42.21
CA ASN A 460 -18.42 -31.67 43.32
C ASN A 460 -17.74 -30.33 43.69
N VAL A 461 -16.79 -29.85 42.87
CA VAL A 461 -16.14 -28.54 43.07
C VAL A 461 -17.09 -27.34 42.90
N GLN A 462 -16.86 -26.28 43.67
CA GLN A 462 -17.58 -25.00 43.51
C GLN A 462 -17.28 -24.36 42.14
N PRO A 463 -18.21 -23.62 41.52
CA PRO A 463 -17.98 -23.00 40.23
C PRO A 463 -16.88 -21.92 40.29
N LEU A 464 -15.92 -22.01 39.37
CA LEU A 464 -14.92 -20.99 39.11
C LEU A 464 -15.59 -19.71 38.59
N THR A 465 -15.16 -18.53 39.06
CA THR A 465 -15.63 -17.26 38.48
C THR A 465 -14.74 -16.85 37.31
N ILE A 466 -15.29 -16.78 36.10
CA ILE A 466 -14.62 -16.30 34.90
C ILE A 466 -15.47 -15.21 34.26
N GLU A 467 -15.09 -13.95 34.43
CA GLU A 467 -15.92 -12.80 34.02
C GLU A 467 -15.07 -11.62 33.55
N ASN A 468 -15.60 -10.78 32.67
CA ASN A 468 -14.97 -9.51 32.25
C ASN A 468 -13.55 -9.65 31.65
N ASN A 469 -13.19 -10.81 31.07
CA ASN A 469 -11.93 -10.97 30.35
C ASN A 469 -12.09 -10.56 28.88
N GLU A 470 -11.19 -9.73 28.36
CA GLU A 470 -11.17 -9.28 26.96
C GLU A 470 -10.24 -10.18 26.14
N ILE A 471 -10.81 -11.02 25.26
CA ILE A 471 -10.04 -11.95 24.41
C ILE A 471 -10.00 -11.40 22.98
N GLN A 472 -8.85 -10.91 22.52
CA GLN A 472 -8.73 -10.29 21.18
C GLN A 472 -8.42 -11.28 20.05
N GLN A 473 -8.13 -12.54 20.39
CA GLN A 473 -7.85 -13.64 19.47
C GLN A 473 -8.45 -14.95 19.99
N ILE A 474 -9.22 -15.67 19.17
CA ILE A 474 -10.01 -16.84 19.58
C ILE A 474 -9.70 -18.04 18.69
N LEU A 475 -9.36 -19.18 19.30
CA LEU A 475 -9.21 -20.47 18.61
C LEU A 475 -10.58 -21.14 18.43
N ILE A 476 -10.88 -21.54 17.19
CA ILE A 476 -12.06 -22.30 16.82
C ILE A 476 -11.61 -23.60 16.14
N ASP A 477 -11.91 -24.73 16.76
CA ASP A 477 -11.71 -26.09 16.28
C ASP A 477 -12.97 -26.94 16.55
N ASP A 478 -12.97 -28.22 16.18
CA ASP A 478 -14.15 -29.09 16.36
C ASP A 478 -14.62 -29.19 17.82
N ASP A 479 -13.71 -29.14 18.79
CA ASP A 479 -14.03 -29.27 20.22
C ASP A 479 -14.64 -27.97 20.77
N THR A 480 -14.23 -26.82 20.22
CA THR A 480 -14.65 -25.50 20.69
C THR A 480 -15.76 -24.87 19.85
N TYR A 481 -16.00 -25.34 18.63
CA TYR A 481 -16.95 -24.77 17.68
C TYR A 481 -18.35 -24.53 18.28
N ASP A 482 -18.90 -25.56 18.95
CA ASP A 482 -20.24 -25.50 19.55
C ASP A 482 -20.33 -24.51 20.73
N THR A 483 -19.21 -23.98 21.23
CA THR A 483 -19.19 -22.89 22.22
C THR A 483 -19.54 -21.56 21.58
N TYR A 484 -19.13 -21.31 20.34
CA TYR A 484 -19.19 -19.99 19.70
C TYR A 484 -20.24 -19.89 18.59
N PHE A 485 -20.56 -21.00 17.93
CA PHE A 485 -21.44 -21.03 16.77
C PHE A 485 -22.71 -21.84 17.01
N ASN A 486 -23.80 -21.41 16.37
CA ASN A 486 -25.05 -22.14 16.26
C ASN A 486 -24.94 -23.27 15.22
N VAL A 487 -25.91 -24.18 15.26
CA VAL A 487 -26.01 -25.30 14.30
C VAL A 487 -26.11 -24.84 12.84
N ASP A 488 -26.69 -23.65 12.59
CA ASP A 488 -26.78 -23.07 11.23
C ASP A 488 -25.53 -22.32 10.77
N GLY A 489 -24.55 -22.22 11.67
CA GLY A 489 -23.27 -21.57 11.49
C GLY A 489 -23.20 -20.10 11.94
N THR A 490 -24.29 -19.51 12.42
CA THR A 490 -24.27 -18.13 12.93
C THR A 490 -23.53 -18.04 14.26
N ILE A 491 -22.86 -16.91 14.53
CA ILE A 491 -22.23 -16.64 15.83
C ILE A 491 -23.35 -16.56 16.90
N LYS A 492 -23.14 -17.15 18.07
CA LYS A 492 -24.11 -17.08 19.17
C LYS A 492 -24.16 -15.68 19.79
N ASP A 493 -25.33 -15.26 20.25
CA ASP A 493 -25.53 -13.96 20.91
C ASP A 493 -24.65 -13.76 22.17
N ASP A 494 -24.29 -14.85 22.86
CA ASP A 494 -23.44 -14.87 24.06
C ASP A 494 -21.98 -15.23 23.79
N ALA A 495 -21.60 -15.49 22.54
CA ALA A 495 -20.22 -15.75 22.18
C ALA A 495 -19.39 -14.47 22.38
N PRO A 496 -18.19 -14.54 23.01
CA PRO A 496 -17.34 -13.39 23.22
C PRO A 496 -16.57 -12.99 21.94
N ILE A 497 -17.23 -12.97 20.77
CA ILE A 497 -16.65 -12.56 19.48
C ILE A 497 -17.15 -11.16 19.15
N SER A 498 -16.24 -10.19 19.09
CA SER A 498 -16.56 -8.80 18.72
C SER A 498 -15.88 -8.40 17.40
N ALA A 499 -16.34 -7.28 16.83
CA ALA A 499 -15.78 -6.74 15.60
C ALA A 499 -14.26 -6.48 15.73
N ASN A 500 -13.52 -6.79 14.66
CA ASN A 500 -12.07 -6.73 14.51
C ASN A 500 -11.28 -7.80 15.30
N TYR A 501 -11.94 -8.77 15.91
CA TYR A 501 -11.23 -9.89 16.55
C TYR A 501 -10.56 -10.80 15.52
N ILE A 502 -9.55 -11.54 15.98
CA ILE A 502 -8.87 -12.55 15.18
C ILE A 502 -9.46 -13.93 15.52
N LEU A 503 -10.05 -14.61 14.54
CA LEU A 503 -10.39 -16.03 14.64
C LEU A 503 -9.25 -16.87 14.07
N LEU A 504 -8.69 -17.74 14.90
CA LEU A 504 -7.79 -18.80 14.46
C LEU A 504 -8.57 -20.08 14.24
N LEU A 505 -8.54 -20.61 13.03
CA LEU A 505 -9.24 -21.84 12.69
C LEU A 505 -8.27 -23.03 12.77
N GLY A 506 -8.57 -23.92 13.72
CA GLY A 506 -7.91 -25.21 13.90
C GLY A 506 -8.46 -26.28 12.95
N ASP A 507 -8.46 -27.54 13.40
CA ASP A 507 -9.12 -28.61 12.65
C ASP A 507 -10.65 -28.45 12.78
N LEU A 508 -11.33 -28.30 11.64
CA LEU A 508 -12.79 -28.19 11.57
C LEU A 508 -13.32 -29.17 10.53
N ASN A 509 -14.22 -30.06 10.95
CA ASN A 509 -14.83 -31.07 10.10
C ASN A 509 -16.33 -30.86 9.99
N ASP A 510 -16.82 -30.70 8.75
CA ASP A 510 -18.23 -30.51 8.41
C ASP A 510 -18.89 -29.30 9.14
N LYS A 511 -18.16 -28.19 9.25
CA LYS A 511 -18.61 -26.96 9.94
C LYS A 511 -18.95 -25.84 8.97
N LYS A 512 -19.86 -24.96 9.38
CA LYS A 512 -20.27 -23.80 8.59
C LYS A 512 -20.09 -22.55 9.43
N LEU A 513 -19.28 -21.60 8.99
CA LEU A 513 -19.09 -20.33 9.69
C LEU A 513 -19.85 -19.25 8.94
N VAL A 514 -20.89 -18.67 9.53
CA VAL A 514 -21.63 -17.52 9.01
C VAL A 514 -21.21 -16.30 9.80
N ILE A 515 -20.48 -15.41 9.13
CA ILE A 515 -19.87 -14.22 9.72
C ILE A 515 -20.63 -13.00 9.24
N ASP A 516 -21.13 -12.22 10.19
CA ASP A 516 -21.90 -10.99 10.01
C ASP A 516 -21.29 -9.80 10.77
N ILE A 517 -20.04 -9.94 11.23
CA ILE A 517 -19.25 -8.90 11.88
C ILE A 517 -17.84 -8.85 11.26
N PRO A 518 -17.15 -7.69 11.28
CA PRO A 518 -15.79 -7.57 10.76
C PRO A 518 -14.83 -8.47 11.55
N LEU A 519 -14.07 -9.36 10.90
CA LEU A 519 -13.09 -10.23 11.57
C LEU A 519 -11.81 -10.40 10.76
N THR A 520 -10.73 -10.81 11.42
CA THR A 520 -9.58 -11.42 10.74
C THR A 520 -9.62 -12.92 10.97
N ILE A 521 -9.67 -13.72 9.92
CA ILE A 521 -9.81 -15.18 9.99
C ILE A 521 -8.53 -15.81 9.45
N ASN A 522 -7.77 -16.41 10.33
CA ASN A 522 -6.45 -16.97 10.07
C ASN A 522 -6.40 -18.47 10.36
N ALA A 523 -5.46 -19.17 9.74
CA ALA A 523 -5.21 -20.57 10.06
C ALA A 523 -4.38 -20.74 11.33
N VAL A 524 -4.67 -21.80 12.08
CA VAL A 524 -3.66 -22.42 12.94
C VAL A 524 -2.67 -23.18 12.03
N PRO A 525 -1.35 -23.05 12.22
CA PRO A 525 -0.37 -23.77 11.41
C PRO A 525 -0.60 -25.28 11.38
N ASN A 526 -0.47 -25.89 10.20
CA ASN A 526 -0.64 -27.32 9.95
C ASN A 526 -2.04 -27.90 10.26
N LYS A 527 -3.05 -27.06 10.43
CA LYS A 527 -4.46 -27.45 10.60
C LYS A 527 -5.24 -27.30 9.31
N LYS A 528 -6.37 -27.99 9.21
CA LYS A 528 -7.20 -28.00 8.00
C LYS A 528 -8.68 -27.94 8.27
N LEU A 529 -9.40 -27.30 7.36
CA LEU A 529 -10.85 -27.27 7.30
C LEU A 529 -11.30 -28.33 6.30
N VAL A 530 -11.98 -29.37 6.75
CA VAL A 530 -12.51 -30.46 5.90
C VAL A 530 -14.01 -30.32 5.79
N ASN A 531 -14.53 -30.28 4.57
CA ASN A 531 -15.96 -30.07 4.25
C ASN A 531 -16.58 -28.87 4.99
N SER A 532 -15.74 -27.91 5.37
CA SER A 532 -16.17 -26.74 6.12
C SER A 532 -16.19 -25.52 5.22
N ILE A 533 -17.18 -24.64 5.41
CA ILE A 533 -17.40 -23.46 4.57
C ILE A 533 -17.43 -22.18 5.41
N ILE A 534 -17.08 -21.07 4.78
CA ILE A 534 -17.10 -19.73 5.38
C ILE A 534 -18.01 -18.84 4.53
N ASN A 535 -19.03 -18.27 5.16
CA ASN A 535 -19.99 -17.37 4.55
C ASN A 535 -19.86 -15.98 5.18
N LEU A 536 -19.39 -15.01 4.42
CA LEU A 536 -19.44 -13.59 4.80
C LEU A 536 -20.75 -12.99 4.31
N ILE A 537 -21.56 -12.49 5.23
CA ILE A 537 -22.85 -11.86 4.93
C ILE A 537 -22.89 -10.42 5.43
N ALA A 538 -23.97 -9.70 5.13
CA ALA A 538 -24.16 -8.31 5.51
C ALA A 538 -23.77 -8.03 6.98
N GLY A 539 -22.82 -7.11 7.18
CA GLY A 539 -22.22 -6.77 8.48
C GLY A 539 -20.75 -7.21 8.61
N ALA A 540 -20.28 -8.15 7.78
CA ALA A 540 -18.89 -8.62 7.78
C ALA A 540 -17.90 -7.74 7.00
N ASP A 541 -18.21 -6.47 6.76
CA ASP A 541 -17.33 -5.54 6.04
C ASP A 541 -15.95 -5.46 6.70
N ASN A 542 -14.88 -5.22 5.94
CA ASN A 542 -13.50 -5.17 6.44
C ASN A 542 -12.92 -6.52 6.92
N THR A 543 -13.57 -7.64 6.57
CA THR A 543 -13.07 -8.97 6.93
C THR A 543 -11.85 -9.37 6.10
N VAL A 544 -10.89 -10.04 6.74
CA VAL A 544 -9.72 -10.64 6.10
C VAL A 544 -9.76 -12.16 6.31
N ILE A 545 -9.54 -12.94 5.25
CA ILE A 545 -9.40 -14.40 5.31
C ILE A 545 -8.03 -14.76 4.75
N GLU A 546 -7.14 -15.28 5.60
CA GLU A 546 -5.76 -15.53 5.23
C GLU A 546 -5.20 -16.89 5.68
N GLY A 547 -4.46 -17.54 4.79
CA GLY A 547 -3.60 -18.68 5.13
C GLY A 547 -4.32 -20.00 5.38
N LEU A 548 -5.63 -20.11 5.12
CA LEU A 548 -6.40 -21.32 5.38
C LEU A 548 -6.01 -22.46 4.44
N THR A 549 -5.97 -23.68 4.98
CA THR A 549 -5.93 -24.92 4.18
C THR A 549 -7.30 -25.59 4.26
N MET A 550 -8.02 -25.64 3.14
CA MET A 550 -9.37 -26.15 3.03
C MET A 550 -9.41 -27.35 2.06
N GLU A 551 -10.10 -28.41 2.45
CA GLU A 551 -10.39 -29.59 1.63
C GLU A 551 -11.90 -29.82 1.60
N PHE A 552 -12.53 -29.77 0.43
CA PHE A 552 -13.98 -29.89 0.31
C PHE A 552 -14.36 -30.95 -0.73
N THR A 553 -15.03 -32.01 -0.29
CA THR A 553 -15.52 -33.09 -1.17
C THR A 553 -17.03 -33.01 -1.36
N GLY A 554 -17.75 -32.53 -0.33
CA GLY A 554 -19.20 -32.59 -0.30
C GLY A 554 -19.75 -34.02 -0.37
N ASP A 555 -21.05 -34.13 -0.55
CA ASP A 555 -21.79 -35.38 -0.70
C ASP A 555 -22.92 -35.26 -1.73
N GLU A 556 -23.67 -36.35 -1.95
CA GLU A 556 -24.81 -36.37 -2.88
C GLU A 556 -25.97 -35.45 -2.46
N ASN A 557 -25.93 -34.84 -1.29
CA ASN A 557 -26.97 -33.94 -0.76
C ASN A 557 -26.58 -32.46 -0.83
N THR A 558 -25.28 -32.16 -0.94
CA THR A 558 -24.68 -30.83 -0.80
C THR A 558 -25.30 -29.80 -1.75
N GLY A 559 -25.61 -30.18 -3.00
CA GLY A 559 -26.12 -29.23 -3.98
C GLY A 559 -25.03 -28.25 -4.44
N SER A 560 -25.40 -27.02 -4.83
CA SER A 560 -24.41 -25.99 -5.18
C SER A 560 -23.84 -25.31 -3.94
N VAL A 561 -22.54 -25.03 -3.92
CA VAL A 561 -21.86 -24.48 -2.73
C VAL A 561 -20.63 -23.66 -3.07
N GLY A 562 -20.51 -22.48 -2.44
CA GLY A 562 -19.28 -21.71 -2.33
C GLY A 562 -18.53 -22.07 -1.05
N ILE A 563 -17.27 -22.47 -1.18
CA ILE A 563 -16.43 -22.86 -0.02
C ILE A 563 -16.10 -21.62 0.82
N ILE A 564 -15.70 -20.54 0.14
CA ILE A 564 -15.70 -19.19 0.69
C ILE A 564 -16.75 -18.40 -0.09
N TYR A 565 -17.86 -18.06 0.56
CA TYR A 565 -18.99 -17.36 -0.04
C TYR A 565 -19.11 -15.95 0.54
N ILE A 566 -19.22 -14.95 -0.32
CA ILE A 566 -19.36 -13.53 0.05
C ILE A 566 -20.65 -12.98 -0.52
N LYS A 567 -21.47 -12.32 0.32
CA LYS A 567 -22.71 -11.69 -0.12
C LYS A 567 -23.03 -10.39 0.61
N GLU A 568 -23.20 -9.30 -0.14
CA GLU A 568 -23.52 -7.96 0.40
C GLU A 568 -22.46 -7.44 1.39
N VAL A 569 -21.18 -7.71 1.11
CA VAL A 569 -20.04 -7.32 1.95
C VAL A 569 -19.03 -6.54 1.12
N SER A 570 -18.39 -5.53 1.71
CA SER A 570 -17.35 -4.73 1.07
C SER A 570 -16.04 -4.70 1.87
N ASN A 571 -14.96 -4.30 1.20
CA ASN A 571 -13.61 -4.22 1.75
C ASN A 571 -13.09 -5.56 2.31
N VAL A 572 -13.19 -6.62 1.52
CA VAL A 572 -12.79 -7.98 1.94
C VAL A 572 -11.50 -8.37 1.24
N THR A 573 -10.57 -8.97 2.00
CA THR A 573 -9.36 -9.59 1.43
C THR A 573 -9.37 -11.09 1.67
N ILE A 574 -9.19 -11.88 0.60
CA ILE A 574 -9.01 -13.32 0.64
C ILE A 574 -7.65 -13.64 0.05
N SER A 575 -6.69 -14.03 0.88
CA SER A 575 -5.32 -14.25 0.40
C SER A 575 -4.60 -15.44 0.99
N ASN A 576 -3.64 -15.97 0.23
CA ASN A 576 -2.73 -17.03 0.68
C ASN A 576 -3.44 -18.33 1.14
N ASN A 577 -4.68 -18.57 0.70
CA ASN A 577 -5.42 -19.76 1.06
C ASN A 577 -5.14 -20.90 0.07
N LYS A 578 -5.13 -22.14 0.57
CA LYS A 578 -5.08 -23.36 -0.23
C LYS A 578 -6.44 -24.06 -0.18
N ILE A 579 -7.16 -24.08 -1.29
CA ILE A 579 -8.48 -24.69 -1.41
C ILE A 579 -8.39 -25.90 -2.35
N THR A 580 -8.67 -27.08 -1.83
CA THR A 580 -8.61 -28.35 -2.58
C THR A 580 -9.98 -28.99 -2.63
N VAL A 581 -10.46 -29.33 -3.83
CA VAL A 581 -11.67 -30.12 -4.05
C VAL A 581 -11.25 -31.41 -4.74
N PRO A 582 -11.05 -32.52 -4.01
CA PRO A 582 -10.47 -33.73 -4.60
C PRO A 582 -11.47 -34.51 -5.47
N ASN A 583 -12.76 -34.45 -5.12
CA ASN A 583 -13.84 -35.05 -5.90
C ASN A 583 -15.18 -34.44 -5.45
N PHE A 584 -15.85 -33.69 -6.32
CA PHE A 584 -17.22 -33.21 -6.09
C PHE A 584 -18.19 -34.06 -6.93
N VAL A 585 -19.39 -34.39 -6.39
CA VAL A 585 -20.44 -35.20 -7.06
C VAL A 585 -21.77 -34.44 -7.23
N ASP A 586 -22.47 -34.61 -8.34
CA ASP A 586 -23.72 -33.89 -8.62
C ASP A 586 -24.84 -34.39 -7.68
N LYS A 587 -25.68 -33.48 -7.20
CA LYS A 587 -26.89 -33.84 -6.47
C LYS A 587 -27.88 -34.52 -7.43
N PRO A 588 -28.35 -35.76 -7.18
CA PRO A 588 -29.09 -36.56 -8.17
C PRO A 588 -30.38 -35.94 -8.73
N ASP A 589 -31.04 -35.05 -7.99
CA ASP A 589 -32.29 -34.39 -8.36
C ASP A 589 -32.13 -32.94 -8.85
N ALA A 590 -30.89 -32.44 -8.94
CA ALA A 590 -30.61 -31.12 -9.49
C ALA A 590 -30.89 -31.10 -11.00
N SER A 591 -31.89 -30.30 -11.41
CA SER A 591 -32.33 -30.23 -12.82
C SER A 591 -31.23 -29.85 -13.82
N TRP A 592 -30.18 -29.18 -13.34
CA TRP A 592 -29.06 -28.72 -14.16
C TRP A 592 -27.70 -29.26 -13.71
N GLY A 593 -27.65 -30.06 -12.62
CA GLY A 593 -26.43 -30.41 -11.90
C GLY A 593 -26.10 -29.45 -10.75
N SER A 594 -25.08 -29.78 -9.96
CA SER A 594 -24.55 -28.96 -8.86
C SER A 594 -23.34 -28.14 -9.33
N SER A 595 -23.06 -27.04 -8.63
CA SER A 595 -21.87 -26.20 -8.86
C SER A 595 -21.02 -26.11 -7.60
N VAL A 596 -19.70 -26.21 -7.73
CA VAL A 596 -18.77 -25.86 -6.64
C VAL A 596 -17.96 -24.63 -7.04
N TYR A 597 -17.84 -23.72 -6.10
CA TYR A 597 -17.07 -22.49 -6.22
C TYR A 597 -16.02 -22.48 -5.11
N ALA A 598 -14.73 -22.40 -5.46
CA ALA A 598 -13.71 -22.25 -4.42
C ALA A 598 -13.90 -20.92 -3.68
N ILE A 599 -14.10 -19.85 -4.44
CA ILE A 599 -14.45 -18.53 -3.93
C ILE A 599 -15.63 -18.00 -4.76
N GLU A 600 -16.72 -17.62 -4.09
CA GLU A 600 -17.94 -17.11 -4.72
C GLU A 600 -18.27 -15.72 -4.13
N VAL A 601 -18.44 -14.73 -5.01
CA VAL A 601 -18.83 -13.36 -4.65
C VAL A 601 -20.16 -13.02 -5.32
N GLU A 602 -21.23 -13.04 -4.54
CA GLU A 602 -22.56 -12.67 -4.98
C GLU A 602 -22.89 -11.24 -4.55
N SER A 603 -23.32 -10.38 -5.47
CA SER A 603 -23.59 -8.96 -5.17
C SER A 603 -24.63 -8.72 -4.08
N GLY A 604 -25.63 -9.59 -3.98
CA GLY A 604 -26.89 -9.34 -3.27
C GLY A 604 -27.56 -8.03 -3.69
N ALA A 605 -28.37 -7.47 -2.79
CA ALA A 605 -29.12 -6.24 -3.00
C ALA A 605 -28.23 -4.98 -3.00
N LEU A 606 -27.09 -5.01 -2.29
CA LEU A 606 -26.24 -3.82 -2.08
C LEU A 606 -25.00 -3.76 -2.98
N GLY A 607 -24.61 -4.89 -3.59
CA GLY A 607 -23.33 -5.02 -4.30
C GLY A 607 -22.19 -5.34 -3.33
N CYS A 608 -21.19 -6.06 -3.83
CA CYS A 608 -19.91 -6.23 -3.14
C CYS A 608 -18.88 -5.25 -3.72
N ASN A 609 -18.24 -4.46 -2.87
CA ASN A 609 -17.27 -3.44 -3.28
C ASN A 609 -15.90 -3.70 -2.68
N ASP A 610 -14.83 -3.36 -3.39
CA ASP A 610 -13.46 -3.41 -2.87
C ASP A 610 -13.07 -4.82 -2.39
N ILE A 611 -13.24 -5.82 -3.27
CA ILE A 611 -12.91 -7.21 -2.96
C ILE A 611 -11.55 -7.55 -3.56
N ILE A 612 -10.66 -8.09 -2.73
CA ILE A 612 -9.32 -8.54 -3.12
C ILE A 612 -9.23 -10.05 -2.97
N ILE A 613 -8.90 -10.75 -4.06
CA ILE A 613 -8.66 -12.19 -4.08
C ILE A 613 -7.24 -12.41 -4.62
N ALA A 614 -6.30 -12.77 -3.74
CA ALA A 614 -4.88 -12.74 -4.07
C ALA A 614 -4.07 -13.95 -3.59
N ASN A 615 -3.14 -14.43 -4.41
CA ASN A 615 -2.17 -15.47 -3.99
C ASN A 615 -2.81 -16.78 -3.45
N ASN A 616 -4.04 -17.10 -3.86
CA ASN A 616 -4.68 -18.35 -3.45
C ASN A 616 -4.25 -19.51 -4.38
N LEU A 617 -4.10 -20.70 -3.80
CA LEU A 617 -3.87 -21.95 -4.49
C LEU A 617 -5.16 -22.78 -4.51
N ILE A 618 -5.79 -22.88 -5.68
CA ILE A 618 -7.07 -23.56 -5.89
C ILE A 618 -6.83 -24.80 -6.78
N ASP A 619 -7.15 -26.00 -6.30
CA ASP A 619 -7.08 -27.27 -7.06
C ASP A 619 -8.43 -28.00 -6.97
N ILE A 620 -9.19 -28.03 -8.07
CA ILE A 620 -10.52 -28.63 -8.15
C ILE A 620 -10.52 -29.81 -9.12
N LYS A 621 -11.06 -30.95 -8.66
CA LYS A 621 -11.24 -32.19 -9.42
C LYS A 621 -12.66 -32.73 -9.22
N GLY A 622 -13.25 -33.28 -10.28
CA GLY A 622 -14.56 -33.95 -10.19
C GLY A 622 -15.32 -33.98 -11.51
N ASN A 623 -16.23 -34.94 -11.66
CA ASN A 623 -17.00 -35.12 -12.91
C ASN A 623 -18.33 -34.34 -12.94
N ASN A 624 -18.50 -33.38 -12.04
CA ASN A 624 -19.74 -32.62 -11.90
C ASN A 624 -20.07 -31.76 -13.09
N SER A 625 -21.33 -31.31 -13.16
CA SER A 625 -21.78 -30.50 -14.29
C SER A 625 -20.98 -29.19 -14.40
N TYR A 626 -20.81 -28.44 -13.29
CA TYR A 626 -20.16 -27.14 -13.31
C TYR A 626 -19.12 -26.98 -12.20
N LEU A 627 -17.92 -26.50 -12.55
CA LEU A 627 -16.82 -26.23 -11.62
C LEU A 627 -16.31 -24.81 -11.82
N TYR A 628 -16.13 -24.07 -10.72
CA TYR A 628 -15.63 -22.70 -10.74
C TYR A 628 -14.49 -22.52 -9.75
N GLY A 629 -13.39 -21.94 -10.21
CA GLY A 629 -12.29 -21.56 -9.32
C GLY A 629 -12.70 -20.33 -8.50
N ILE A 630 -12.89 -19.22 -9.20
CA ILE A 630 -13.37 -17.96 -8.63
C ILE A 630 -14.59 -17.51 -9.44
N ASP A 631 -15.71 -17.27 -8.77
CA ASP A 631 -16.92 -16.74 -9.38
C ASP A 631 -17.30 -15.40 -8.72
N VAL A 632 -17.58 -14.39 -9.54
CA VAL A 632 -18.07 -13.09 -9.12
C VAL A 632 -19.27 -12.74 -9.99
N PHE A 633 -20.46 -12.66 -9.39
CA PHE A 633 -21.69 -12.42 -10.15
C PHE A 633 -22.67 -11.49 -9.44
N GLN A 634 -23.59 -10.96 -10.25
CA GLN A 634 -24.69 -10.15 -9.77
C GLN A 634 -25.90 -11.03 -9.44
N THR A 635 -26.47 -10.85 -8.25
CA THR A 635 -27.73 -11.50 -7.88
C THR A 635 -28.82 -11.15 -8.88
N TRP A 636 -29.57 -12.17 -9.29
CA TRP A 636 -30.65 -12.00 -10.27
C TRP A 636 -31.67 -10.95 -9.82
N GLY A 637 -31.85 -9.92 -10.66
CA GLY A 637 -32.81 -8.84 -10.41
C GLY A 637 -32.30 -7.73 -9.47
N SER A 638 -31.05 -7.80 -9.02
CA SER A 638 -30.43 -6.71 -8.25
C SER A 638 -30.17 -5.48 -9.13
N GLU A 639 -30.34 -4.29 -8.57
CA GLU A 639 -29.98 -3.02 -9.23
C GLU A 639 -28.49 -2.68 -9.07
N ASN A 640 -27.84 -3.21 -8.02
CA ASN A 640 -26.46 -2.91 -7.68
C ASN A 640 -25.51 -3.98 -8.22
N ARG A 641 -24.43 -3.52 -8.85
CA ARG A 641 -23.36 -4.33 -9.43
C ARG A 641 -22.19 -4.41 -8.45
N ASN A 642 -21.34 -5.42 -8.60
CA ASN A 642 -20.07 -5.46 -7.88
C ASN A 642 -19.12 -4.38 -8.40
N LYS A 643 -18.25 -3.86 -7.56
CA LYS A 643 -17.31 -2.78 -7.94
C LYS A 643 -15.93 -2.97 -7.33
N ASN A 644 -14.88 -2.57 -8.06
CA ASN A 644 -13.49 -2.63 -7.59
C ASN A 644 -13.09 -4.04 -7.16
N ILE A 645 -13.28 -5.00 -8.08
CA ILE A 645 -12.96 -6.41 -7.87
C ILE A 645 -11.55 -6.67 -8.40
N ASN A 646 -10.65 -7.08 -7.52
CA ASN A 646 -9.23 -7.27 -7.81
C ASN A 646 -8.85 -8.74 -7.59
N VAL A 647 -8.56 -9.46 -8.68
CA VAL A 647 -8.15 -10.87 -8.67
C VAL A 647 -6.74 -10.97 -9.21
N PHE A 648 -5.75 -11.21 -8.35
CA PHE A 648 -4.35 -11.22 -8.79
C PHE A 648 -3.48 -12.33 -8.21
N GLU A 649 -2.54 -12.83 -9.01
CA GLU A 649 -1.51 -13.78 -8.59
C GLU A 649 -2.06 -15.12 -8.01
N ASN A 650 -3.30 -15.49 -8.32
CA ASN A 650 -3.86 -16.77 -7.91
C ASN A 650 -3.39 -17.90 -8.84
N ASN A 651 -3.24 -19.10 -8.29
CA ASN A 651 -3.00 -20.33 -9.04
C ASN A 651 -4.25 -21.21 -9.01
N VAL A 652 -4.97 -21.26 -10.12
CA VAL A 652 -6.26 -21.97 -10.25
C VAL A 652 -6.09 -23.15 -11.20
N THR A 653 -6.25 -24.36 -10.68
CA THR A 653 -6.27 -25.60 -11.47
C THR A 653 -7.64 -26.26 -11.32
N ILE A 654 -8.28 -26.55 -12.44
CA ILE A 654 -9.53 -27.30 -12.50
C ILE A 654 -9.34 -28.45 -13.49
N ASN A 655 -9.65 -29.67 -13.07
CA ASN A 655 -9.64 -30.85 -13.94
C ASN A 655 -10.91 -31.66 -13.74
N GLY A 656 -11.87 -31.44 -14.63
CA GLY A 656 -13.21 -32.00 -14.53
C GLY A 656 -14.27 -31.11 -15.17
N GLY A 657 -15.52 -31.30 -14.78
CA GLY A 657 -16.63 -30.59 -15.40
C GLY A 657 -17.16 -31.36 -16.61
N SER A 658 -18.29 -32.06 -16.47
CA SER A 658 -18.94 -32.78 -17.57
C SER A 658 -19.74 -31.86 -18.49
N ARG A 659 -20.09 -30.65 -18.03
CA ARG A 659 -20.70 -29.60 -18.88
C ARG A 659 -19.83 -28.37 -19.01
N MET A 660 -19.22 -27.91 -17.91
CA MET A 660 -18.39 -26.71 -17.93
C MET A 660 -17.38 -26.65 -16.78
N ALA A 661 -16.23 -26.05 -17.03
CA ALA A 661 -15.31 -25.59 -16.00
C ALA A 661 -14.81 -24.18 -16.31
N GLU A 662 -14.81 -23.29 -15.31
CA GLU A 662 -14.35 -21.90 -15.46
C GLU A 662 -13.31 -21.58 -14.39
N GLY A 663 -12.11 -21.15 -14.82
CA GLY A 663 -11.04 -20.81 -13.90
C GLY A 663 -11.42 -19.59 -13.08
N ILE A 664 -11.76 -18.51 -13.79
CA ILE A 664 -12.29 -17.28 -13.22
C ILE A 664 -13.51 -16.86 -14.03
N TYR A 665 -14.65 -16.66 -13.37
CA TYR A 665 -15.85 -16.04 -13.95
C TYR A 665 -16.11 -14.70 -13.26
N ILE A 666 -16.31 -13.64 -14.05
CA ILE A 666 -16.71 -12.32 -13.52
C ILE A 666 -17.80 -11.74 -14.40
N SER A 667 -18.97 -11.50 -13.82
CA SER A 667 -20.11 -10.92 -14.51
C SER A 667 -20.60 -9.64 -13.84
N ALA A 668 -21.22 -8.76 -14.63
CA ALA A 668 -21.97 -7.58 -14.18
C ALA A 668 -21.24 -6.76 -13.09
N SER A 669 -19.97 -6.46 -13.35
CA SER A 669 -19.06 -5.80 -12.41
C SER A 669 -18.37 -4.57 -13.03
N ASP A 670 -18.13 -3.55 -12.21
CA ASP A 670 -17.45 -2.30 -12.57
C ASP A 670 -16.03 -2.25 -11.94
N ASP A 671 -15.08 -1.59 -12.60
CA ASP A 671 -13.72 -1.38 -12.09
C ASP A 671 -13.01 -2.70 -11.74
N VAL A 672 -12.92 -3.63 -12.70
CA VAL A 672 -12.40 -4.99 -12.46
C VAL A 672 -10.93 -5.10 -12.87
N VAL A 673 -10.10 -5.75 -12.06
CA VAL A 673 -8.71 -6.09 -12.40
C VAL A 673 -8.49 -7.59 -12.22
N VAL A 674 -8.10 -8.27 -13.29
CA VAL A 674 -7.64 -9.67 -13.27
C VAL A 674 -6.20 -9.73 -13.76
N ASN A 675 -5.23 -9.85 -12.85
CA ASN A 675 -3.82 -9.64 -13.17
C ASN A 675 -2.87 -10.72 -12.64
N GLY A 676 -2.01 -11.27 -13.52
CA GLY A 676 -0.91 -12.13 -13.07
C GLY A 676 -1.32 -13.51 -12.56
N ASN A 677 -2.54 -13.98 -12.83
CA ASN A 677 -3.02 -15.29 -12.38
C ASN A 677 -2.46 -16.42 -13.28
N ASN A 678 -2.25 -17.60 -12.70
CA ASN A 678 -1.92 -18.83 -13.40
C ASN A 678 -3.14 -19.76 -13.39
N ILE A 679 -3.74 -20.00 -14.55
CA ILE A 679 -5.03 -20.68 -14.68
C ILE A 679 -4.86 -21.89 -15.61
N CYS A 680 -5.29 -23.06 -15.15
CA CYS A 680 -5.33 -24.29 -15.92
C CYS A 680 -6.72 -24.92 -15.76
N THR A 681 -7.56 -24.87 -16.79
CA THR A 681 -8.89 -25.48 -16.79
C THR A 681 -8.95 -26.59 -17.82
N ILE A 682 -9.27 -27.81 -17.38
CA ILE A 682 -9.42 -29.00 -18.21
C ILE A 682 -10.84 -29.52 -18.00
N SER A 683 -11.62 -29.68 -19.08
CA SER A 683 -13.02 -30.09 -19.01
C SER A 683 -13.44 -31.11 -20.08
N ASP A 684 -14.30 -32.05 -19.70
CA ASP A 684 -15.00 -32.92 -20.67
C ASP A 684 -16.11 -32.13 -21.40
N GLY A 685 -16.67 -31.11 -20.74
CA GLY A 685 -17.57 -30.12 -21.31
C GLY A 685 -16.81 -28.94 -21.90
N ALA A 686 -17.33 -27.71 -21.76
CA ALA A 686 -16.63 -26.50 -22.16
C ALA A 686 -15.62 -26.05 -21.09
N ALA A 687 -14.44 -25.58 -21.50
CA ALA A 687 -13.44 -25.04 -20.57
C ALA A 687 -13.23 -23.56 -20.82
N TYR A 688 -13.24 -22.76 -19.76
CA TYR A 688 -12.92 -21.34 -19.80
C TYR A 688 -11.73 -21.05 -18.89
N GLY A 689 -10.75 -20.31 -19.40
CA GLY A 689 -9.69 -19.75 -18.57
C GLY A 689 -10.24 -18.61 -17.72
N ILE A 690 -10.59 -17.51 -18.38
CA ILE A 690 -11.27 -16.35 -17.80
C ILE A 690 -12.53 -16.08 -18.61
N ALA A 691 -13.70 -16.29 -18.02
CA ALA A 691 -14.98 -15.95 -18.62
C ALA A 691 -15.50 -14.63 -18.04
N THR A 692 -15.97 -13.71 -18.90
CA THR A 692 -16.53 -12.45 -18.41
C THR A 692 -17.73 -11.95 -19.19
N ASP A 693 -18.69 -11.37 -18.45
CA ASP A 693 -19.94 -10.83 -18.99
C ASP A 693 -20.26 -9.44 -18.42
N GLN A 694 -20.76 -8.52 -19.25
CA GLN A 694 -21.24 -7.21 -18.78
C GLN A 694 -20.23 -6.39 -17.96
N LEU A 695 -18.92 -6.49 -18.23
CA LEU A 695 -17.90 -5.74 -17.48
C LEU A 695 -17.84 -4.27 -17.87
N LYS A 696 -17.50 -3.40 -16.93
CA LYS A 696 -17.23 -1.99 -17.20
C LYS A 696 -15.91 -1.56 -16.57
N ASP A 697 -15.09 -0.84 -17.32
CA ASP A 697 -13.79 -0.32 -16.85
C ASP A 697 -12.89 -1.45 -16.30
N ALA A 698 -12.66 -2.48 -17.13
CA ALA A 698 -11.97 -3.70 -16.71
C ALA A 698 -10.59 -3.89 -17.35
N MET A 699 -9.65 -4.48 -16.61
CA MET A 699 -8.31 -4.85 -17.06
C MET A 699 -8.03 -6.33 -16.80
N ILE A 700 -7.77 -7.10 -17.85
CA ILE A 700 -7.35 -8.50 -17.81
C ILE A 700 -5.93 -8.56 -18.35
N THR A 701 -4.93 -8.64 -17.46
CA THR A 701 -3.53 -8.44 -17.83
C THR A 701 -2.56 -9.48 -17.29
N SER A 702 -1.55 -9.82 -18.10
CA SER A 702 -0.41 -10.63 -17.63
C SER A 702 -0.78 -11.99 -17.00
N ASN A 703 -1.93 -12.56 -17.34
CA ASN A 703 -2.32 -13.89 -16.88
C ASN A 703 -1.69 -14.98 -17.76
N ASN A 704 -1.36 -16.13 -17.17
CA ASN A 704 -0.96 -17.34 -17.86
C ASN A 704 -2.12 -18.34 -17.84
N ILE A 705 -2.67 -18.68 -19.00
CA ILE A 705 -3.95 -19.37 -19.12
C ILE A 705 -3.78 -20.60 -20.01
N THR A 706 -4.20 -21.75 -19.50
CA THR A 706 -4.40 -22.98 -20.28
C THR A 706 -5.85 -23.41 -20.13
N ALA A 707 -6.57 -23.55 -21.25
CA ALA A 707 -7.91 -24.12 -21.27
C ALA A 707 -7.95 -25.31 -22.23
N GLU A 708 -8.20 -26.51 -21.72
CA GLU A 708 -8.35 -27.73 -22.51
C GLU A 708 -9.76 -28.29 -22.37
N SER A 709 -10.37 -28.64 -23.49
CA SER A 709 -11.75 -29.10 -23.53
C SER A 709 -11.94 -30.24 -24.52
N ALA A 710 -12.77 -31.24 -24.20
CA ALA A 710 -13.21 -32.21 -25.20
C ALA A 710 -14.19 -31.59 -26.22
N THR A 711 -14.81 -30.44 -25.89
CA THR A 711 -15.72 -29.67 -26.75
C THR A 711 -15.13 -28.30 -27.11
N MET A 712 -15.60 -27.20 -26.51
CA MET A 712 -15.10 -25.84 -26.71
C MET A 712 -14.15 -25.41 -25.59
N ALA A 713 -12.94 -25.01 -25.96
CA ALA A 713 -12.02 -24.30 -25.07
C ALA A 713 -12.02 -22.79 -25.38
N TYR A 714 -12.21 -21.97 -24.36
CA TYR A 714 -12.12 -20.52 -24.42
C TYR A 714 -11.03 -20.02 -23.46
N GLY A 715 -10.07 -19.25 -23.96
CA GLY A 715 -9.00 -18.70 -23.13
C GLY A 715 -9.50 -17.53 -22.29
N ILE A 716 -9.88 -16.45 -22.96
CA ILE A 716 -10.50 -15.27 -22.35
C ILE A 716 -11.78 -14.91 -23.13
N THR A 717 -12.91 -14.76 -22.45
CA THR A 717 -14.13 -14.22 -23.05
C THR A 717 -14.50 -12.86 -22.47
N ALA A 718 -15.04 -11.98 -23.31
CA ALA A 718 -15.68 -10.73 -22.90
C ALA A 718 -16.98 -10.57 -23.67
N THR A 719 -18.09 -10.98 -23.07
CA THR A 719 -19.39 -11.06 -23.74
C THR A 719 -20.43 -10.12 -23.13
N THR A 720 -21.58 -10.04 -23.78
CA THR A 720 -22.80 -9.44 -23.25
C THR A 720 -22.63 -8.00 -22.72
N SER A 721 -22.51 -7.01 -23.61
CA SER A 721 -22.59 -5.56 -23.28
C SER A 721 -21.56 -5.02 -22.28
N GLY A 722 -20.28 -5.35 -22.43
CA GLY A 722 -19.21 -4.71 -21.66
C GLY A 722 -18.72 -3.39 -22.27
N SER A 723 -18.07 -2.55 -21.47
CA SER A 723 -17.50 -1.27 -21.93
C SER A 723 -16.14 -0.94 -21.32
N ASN A 724 -15.24 -0.36 -22.11
CA ASN A 724 -13.88 0.00 -21.69
C ASN A 724 -13.09 -1.18 -21.07
N VAL A 725 -13.05 -2.31 -21.77
CA VAL A 725 -12.33 -3.53 -21.35
C VAL A 725 -10.95 -3.58 -22.02
N THR A 726 -9.90 -3.89 -21.27
CA THR A 726 -8.54 -4.08 -21.77
C THR A 726 -8.05 -5.50 -21.51
N ILE A 727 -7.67 -6.22 -22.55
CA ILE A 727 -7.04 -7.55 -22.50
C ILE A 727 -5.60 -7.41 -23.00
N ARG A 728 -4.62 -7.39 -22.10
CA ARG A 728 -3.23 -7.06 -22.46
C ARG A 728 -2.19 -8.00 -21.88
N GLY A 729 -1.26 -8.44 -22.73
CA GLY A 729 -0.04 -9.12 -22.25
C GLY A 729 -0.28 -10.48 -21.60
N ASN A 730 -1.41 -11.14 -21.89
CA ASN A 730 -1.71 -12.48 -21.40
C ASN A 730 -1.02 -13.54 -22.27
N ASP A 731 -0.65 -14.67 -21.68
CA ASP A 731 -0.23 -15.89 -22.37
C ASP A 731 -1.39 -16.89 -22.32
N VAL A 732 -1.92 -17.26 -23.48
CA VAL A 732 -3.19 -17.99 -23.60
C VAL A 732 -2.97 -19.22 -24.48
N ASN A 733 -3.19 -20.40 -23.94
CA ASN A 733 -3.14 -21.67 -24.65
C ASN A 733 -4.49 -22.38 -24.56
N THR A 734 -5.15 -22.59 -25.69
CA THR A 734 -6.48 -23.24 -25.71
C THR A 734 -6.48 -24.45 -26.62
N LYS A 735 -7.04 -25.57 -26.18
CA LYS A 735 -7.08 -26.81 -26.93
C LYS A 735 -8.44 -27.48 -26.83
N GLY A 736 -9.01 -27.89 -27.95
CA GLY A 736 -10.24 -28.66 -27.93
C GLY A 736 -10.79 -28.99 -29.31
N THR A 737 -11.99 -29.57 -29.35
CA THR A 737 -12.69 -29.82 -30.63
C THR A 737 -12.98 -28.50 -31.32
N GLY A 738 -13.37 -27.47 -30.58
CA GLY A 738 -13.23 -26.07 -30.96
C GLY A 738 -12.35 -25.30 -29.94
N ALA A 739 -11.59 -24.33 -30.42
CA ALA A 739 -10.65 -23.58 -29.59
C ALA A 739 -10.65 -22.08 -29.95
N VAL A 740 -10.96 -21.24 -28.96
CA VAL A 740 -10.96 -19.78 -29.06
C VAL A 740 -10.00 -19.21 -28.03
N GLY A 741 -8.96 -18.52 -28.47
CA GLY A 741 -8.00 -17.88 -27.56
C GLY A 741 -8.63 -16.71 -26.80
N VAL A 742 -9.04 -15.67 -27.54
CA VAL A 742 -9.78 -14.51 -26.99
C VAL A 742 -11.07 -14.30 -27.78
N GLY A 743 -12.22 -14.37 -27.13
CA GLY A 743 -13.53 -14.16 -27.74
C GLY A 743 -14.24 -12.93 -27.22
N ILE A 744 -14.72 -12.05 -28.12
CA ILE A 744 -15.42 -10.81 -27.74
C ILE A 744 -16.80 -10.72 -28.40
N ASN A 745 -17.82 -10.30 -27.65
CA ASN A 745 -19.17 -10.14 -28.18
C ASN A 745 -19.87 -8.93 -27.53
N LYS A 746 -20.49 -8.07 -28.35
CA LYS A 746 -21.26 -6.89 -27.90
C LYS A 746 -20.50 -5.95 -26.95
N GLN A 747 -19.21 -5.69 -27.19
CA GLN A 747 -18.38 -4.80 -26.35
C GLN A 747 -18.29 -3.39 -26.93
N ASP A 748 -18.22 -2.35 -26.09
CA ASP A 748 -17.93 -0.97 -26.49
C ASP A 748 -16.59 -0.47 -25.92
N GLY A 749 -15.61 -0.22 -26.78
CA GLY A 749 -14.32 0.31 -26.35
C GLY A 749 -13.39 -0.77 -25.78
N ILE A 750 -13.27 -1.90 -26.48
CA ILE A 750 -12.37 -2.98 -26.07
C ILE A 750 -10.98 -2.84 -26.69
N THR A 751 -9.93 -3.06 -25.91
CA THR A 751 -8.53 -3.10 -26.36
C THR A 751 -7.95 -4.49 -26.13
N ILE A 752 -7.45 -5.14 -27.19
CA ILE A 752 -6.73 -6.42 -27.11
C ILE A 752 -5.32 -6.20 -27.66
N GLU A 753 -4.32 -6.17 -26.78
CA GLU A 753 -2.95 -5.85 -27.20
C GLU A 753 -1.84 -6.67 -26.54
N ASP A 754 -0.79 -6.95 -27.30
CA ASP A 754 0.44 -7.60 -26.82
C ASP A 754 0.25 -8.99 -26.15
N ASN A 755 -0.85 -9.70 -26.44
CA ASN A 755 -1.09 -11.06 -25.93
C ASN A 755 -0.33 -12.11 -26.75
N THR A 756 0.10 -13.19 -26.12
CA THR A 756 0.55 -14.42 -26.81
C THR A 756 -0.59 -15.43 -26.77
N ILE A 757 -1.03 -15.90 -27.93
CA ILE A 757 -2.21 -16.76 -28.05
C ILE A 757 -1.87 -17.97 -28.91
N VAL A 758 -2.00 -19.16 -28.34
CA VAL A 758 -1.84 -20.45 -29.01
C VAL A 758 -3.16 -21.19 -28.97
N ILE A 759 -3.64 -21.64 -30.14
CA ILE A 759 -4.84 -22.47 -30.21
C ILE A 759 -4.56 -23.81 -30.89
N ASP A 760 -5.17 -24.87 -30.37
CA ASP A 760 -5.12 -26.23 -30.88
C ASP A 760 -6.54 -26.79 -31.05
N GLY A 761 -7.19 -26.37 -32.14
CA GLY A 761 -8.58 -26.72 -32.46
C GLY A 761 -8.73 -27.91 -33.41
N GLY A 762 -9.79 -28.71 -33.21
CA GLY A 762 -10.20 -29.84 -34.05
C GLY A 762 -11.37 -29.53 -35.01
N ASP A 763 -12.23 -30.52 -35.28
CA ASP A 763 -13.45 -30.33 -36.09
C ASP A 763 -14.63 -29.83 -35.23
N PHE A 764 -14.69 -28.51 -35.05
CA PHE A 764 -15.72 -27.84 -34.24
C PHE A 764 -17.14 -27.90 -34.83
N THR A 765 -17.32 -28.41 -36.07
CA THR A 765 -18.66 -28.55 -36.68
C THR A 765 -19.47 -29.72 -36.11
N THR A 766 -18.79 -30.59 -35.37
CA THR A 766 -19.38 -31.78 -34.72
C THR A 766 -19.96 -31.49 -33.35
N ILE A 767 -19.72 -30.29 -32.81
CA ILE A 767 -20.15 -29.87 -31.48
C ILE A 767 -21.09 -28.67 -31.57
N THR A 768 -21.84 -28.44 -30.49
CA THR A 768 -22.68 -27.25 -30.31
C THR A 768 -22.22 -26.48 -29.09
N SER A 769 -22.22 -25.15 -29.16
CA SER A 769 -22.01 -24.29 -28.00
C SER A 769 -23.27 -23.47 -27.73
N TYR A 770 -23.59 -23.31 -26.44
CA TYR A 770 -24.66 -22.42 -25.97
C TYR A 770 -24.13 -21.03 -25.60
N ASP A 771 -22.82 -20.81 -25.67
CA ASP A 771 -22.22 -19.49 -25.51
C ASP A 771 -22.64 -18.58 -26.67
N SER A 772 -22.79 -17.29 -26.37
CA SER A 772 -23.08 -16.24 -27.34
C SER A 772 -22.05 -16.13 -28.49
N LEU A 773 -20.83 -16.64 -28.28
CA LEU A 773 -19.75 -16.69 -29.27
C LEU A 773 -19.90 -17.85 -30.26
N GLY A 774 -20.69 -18.88 -29.94
CA GLY A 774 -20.85 -20.07 -30.78
C GLY A 774 -19.60 -20.94 -30.85
N THR A 775 -19.50 -21.80 -31.87
CA THR A 775 -18.35 -22.69 -32.07
C THR A 775 -17.37 -22.13 -33.10
N ALA A 776 -16.07 -22.20 -32.81
CA ALA A 776 -15.04 -21.70 -33.72
C ALA A 776 -13.64 -22.28 -33.41
N ASN A 777 -12.74 -22.14 -34.39
CA ASN A 777 -11.29 -22.21 -34.20
C ASN A 777 -10.66 -20.85 -34.55
N ALA A 778 -10.41 -20.02 -33.54
CA ALA A 778 -9.89 -18.68 -33.74
C ALA A 778 -9.03 -18.20 -32.57
N ALA A 779 -7.79 -17.78 -32.83
CA ALA A 779 -6.98 -17.17 -31.79
C ALA A 779 -7.64 -15.89 -31.22
N ILE A 780 -8.28 -15.09 -32.08
CA ILE A 780 -9.13 -13.97 -31.66
C ILE A 780 -10.45 -14.05 -32.44
N LEU A 781 -11.56 -14.25 -31.73
CA LEU A 781 -12.92 -14.27 -32.28
C LEU A 781 -13.64 -12.96 -31.96
N VAL A 782 -14.07 -12.25 -33.00
CA VAL A 782 -14.88 -11.02 -32.87
C VAL A 782 -16.32 -11.34 -33.28
N GLY A 783 -17.19 -11.47 -32.29
CA GLY A 783 -18.64 -11.64 -32.48
C GLY A 783 -19.35 -10.35 -32.88
N GLU A 784 -20.67 -10.38 -32.88
CA GLU A 784 -21.51 -9.27 -33.35
C GLU A 784 -21.63 -8.12 -32.34
N GLY A 785 -22.00 -6.93 -32.82
CA GLY A 785 -22.41 -5.80 -31.97
C GLY A 785 -21.29 -5.09 -31.21
N ASN A 786 -20.02 -5.38 -31.52
CA ASN A 786 -18.88 -4.69 -30.91
C ASN A 786 -18.62 -3.30 -31.54
N THR A 787 -18.25 -2.30 -30.74
CA THR A 787 -17.86 -0.94 -31.17
C THR A 787 -16.54 -0.50 -30.55
N ASN A 788 -15.83 0.45 -31.18
CA ASN A 788 -14.58 1.04 -30.68
C ASN A 788 -13.46 0.01 -30.35
N ILE A 789 -13.36 -1.08 -31.12
CA ILE A 789 -12.34 -2.12 -30.95
C ILE A 789 -10.95 -1.60 -31.32
N LYS A 790 -9.95 -1.87 -30.48
CA LYS A 790 -8.52 -1.69 -30.76
C LYS A 790 -7.79 -3.03 -30.64
N LEU A 791 -7.15 -3.45 -31.73
CA LEU A 791 -6.29 -4.64 -31.78
C LEU A 791 -4.87 -4.23 -32.20
N SER A 792 -3.84 -4.64 -31.45
CA SER A 792 -2.44 -4.37 -31.81
C SER A 792 -1.43 -5.28 -31.10
N GLY A 793 -0.39 -5.74 -31.78
CA GLY A 793 0.77 -6.38 -31.13
C GLY A 793 0.56 -7.81 -30.62
N ASN A 794 -0.61 -8.42 -30.83
CA ASN A 794 -0.88 -9.81 -30.42
C ASN A 794 -0.06 -10.81 -31.27
N ASN A 795 0.59 -11.77 -30.62
CA ASN A 795 1.33 -12.85 -31.24
C ASN A 795 0.48 -14.13 -31.23
N VAL A 796 -0.03 -14.54 -32.39
CA VAL A 796 -0.97 -15.66 -32.51
C VAL A 796 -0.36 -16.86 -33.23
N SER A 797 -0.64 -18.07 -32.75
CA SER A 797 -0.25 -19.34 -33.36
C SER A 797 -1.39 -20.35 -33.29
N GLU A 798 -1.55 -21.16 -34.34
CA GLU A 798 -2.56 -22.23 -34.40
C GLU A 798 -1.84 -23.54 -34.76
N THR A 799 -2.11 -24.68 -34.10
CA THR A 799 -1.32 -25.92 -34.30
C THR A 799 -2.01 -27.02 -35.12
N SER A 800 -3.34 -27.19 -35.07
CA SER A 800 -4.03 -28.36 -35.68
C SER A 800 -5.01 -28.10 -36.83
N ALA A 801 -5.12 -26.88 -37.36
CA ALA A 801 -6.01 -26.65 -38.50
C ALA A 801 -5.35 -26.99 -39.85
N VAL A 802 -6.06 -27.75 -40.71
CA VAL A 802 -5.77 -28.03 -42.15
C VAL A 802 -5.81 -26.75 -43.02
N ARG A 803 -5.68 -25.58 -42.39
CA ARG A 803 -5.84 -24.26 -42.99
C ARG A 803 -4.57 -23.82 -43.70
N LEU A 804 -4.73 -23.35 -44.93
CA LEU A 804 -3.64 -22.79 -45.71
C LEU A 804 -3.26 -21.41 -45.15
N ASN A 805 -1.95 -21.12 -45.05
CA ASN A 805 -1.49 -19.80 -44.63
C ASN A 805 -1.95 -18.73 -45.63
N SER A 806 -2.52 -17.64 -45.12
CA SER A 806 -2.94 -16.48 -45.91
C SER A 806 -1.99 -15.28 -45.74
N THR A 807 -2.15 -14.28 -46.59
CA THR A 807 -1.46 -12.99 -46.51
C THR A 807 -2.32 -11.90 -47.16
N ILE A 808 -2.20 -10.68 -46.65
CA ILE A 808 -2.83 -9.47 -47.21
C ILE A 808 -1.76 -8.58 -47.81
N GLU A 809 -1.84 -8.32 -49.11
CA GLU A 809 -1.05 -7.28 -49.76
C GLU A 809 -1.81 -5.95 -49.74
N VAL A 810 -1.21 -4.95 -49.10
CA VAL A 810 -1.72 -3.58 -49.04
C VAL A 810 -0.55 -2.60 -49.12
N ASN A 811 -0.72 -1.53 -49.90
CA ASN A 811 0.29 -0.49 -50.04
C ASN A 811 -0.15 0.78 -49.31
N ASN A 812 0.81 1.49 -48.73
CA ASN A 812 0.59 2.85 -48.25
C ASN A 812 0.10 3.74 -49.40
N LEU A 813 -0.94 4.54 -49.15
CA LEU A 813 -1.60 5.36 -50.15
C LEU A 813 -1.30 6.84 -49.87
N SER A 814 -0.71 7.55 -50.82
CA SER A 814 -0.49 9.00 -50.72
C SER A 814 -1.34 9.73 -51.76
N LEU A 815 -2.21 10.62 -51.30
CA LEU A 815 -3.10 11.44 -52.12
C LEU A 815 -2.93 12.92 -51.79
N THR A 816 -3.38 13.80 -52.68
CA THR A 816 -3.54 15.23 -52.39
C THR A 816 -4.98 15.51 -51.99
N ALA A 817 -5.20 16.34 -50.96
CA ALA A 817 -6.52 16.78 -50.52
C ALA A 817 -7.34 17.25 -51.73
N ALA A 818 -8.46 16.60 -51.99
CA ALA A 818 -9.43 17.03 -53.01
C ALA A 818 -10.66 17.60 -52.31
N PRO A 819 -11.44 18.48 -52.97
CA PRO A 819 -12.70 18.99 -52.40
C PRO A 819 -13.70 17.89 -52.01
N SER A 820 -13.63 16.70 -52.65
CA SER A 820 -14.44 15.52 -52.31
C SER A 820 -13.72 14.46 -51.48
N GLY A 821 -12.38 14.40 -51.47
CA GLY A 821 -11.61 13.48 -50.61
C GLY A 821 -11.75 11.97 -50.89
N ASN A 822 -12.51 11.57 -51.92
CA ASN A 822 -12.84 10.17 -52.17
C ASN A 822 -11.64 9.37 -52.68
N GLY A 823 -11.40 8.20 -52.09
CA GLY A 823 -10.42 7.21 -52.52
C GLY A 823 -10.77 5.83 -52.00
N ASN A 824 -10.08 4.80 -52.50
CA ASN A 824 -10.18 3.43 -52.02
C ASN A 824 -8.79 2.95 -51.60
N LEU A 825 -8.67 2.35 -50.42
CA LEU A 825 -7.52 1.52 -50.08
C LEU A 825 -7.84 0.08 -50.51
N GLU A 826 -7.05 -0.47 -51.43
CA GLU A 826 -7.23 -1.84 -51.91
C GLU A 826 -6.36 -2.81 -51.11
N MET A 827 -6.97 -3.91 -50.66
CA MET A 827 -6.33 -4.98 -49.90
C MET A 827 -6.54 -6.28 -50.67
N VAL A 828 -5.46 -6.97 -51.03
CA VAL A 828 -5.53 -8.23 -51.79
C VAL A 828 -5.25 -9.39 -50.84
N LEU A 829 -6.25 -10.22 -50.60
CA LEU A 829 -6.12 -11.42 -49.78
C LEU A 829 -5.82 -12.64 -50.65
N LYS A 830 -4.78 -13.38 -50.27
CA LYS A 830 -4.33 -14.58 -50.97
C LYS A 830 -3.67 -15.57 -50.01
N THR A 831 -3.47 -16.81 -50.44
CA THR A 831 -2.58 -17.74 -49.74
C THR A 831 -1.12 -17.28 -49.87
N ILE A 832 -0.23 -17.76 -48.99
CA ILE A 832 1.22 -17.55 -49.15
C ILE A 832 1.73 -18.08 -50.50
N SER A 833 1.12 -19.15 -51.01
CA SER A 833 1.42 -19.70 -52.35
C SER A 833 0.89 -18.86 -53.52
N GLY A 834 0.10 -17.81 -53.24
CA GLY A 834 -0.37 -16.84 -54.22
C GLY A 834 -1.79 -17.02 -54.75
N SER A 835 -2.55 -18.02 -54.26
CA SER A 835 -3.95 -18.23 -54.66
C SER A 835 -4.86 -17.16 -54.05
N ILE A 836 -5.61 -16.43 -54.88
CA ILE A 836 -6.53 -15.39 -54.41
C ILE A 836 -7.70 -15.97 -53.59
N LEU A 837 -8.06 -15.32 -52.50
CA LEU A 837 -9.17 -15.74 -51.65
C LEU A 837 -10.38 -14.83 -51.88
N LYS A 838 -11.37 -15.35 -52.61
CA LYS A 838 -12.62 -14.64 -52.96
C LYS A 838 -13.71 -14.85 -51.91
N ASN A 839 -14.64 -13.90 -51.81
CA ASN A 839 -15.77 -13.93 -50.87
C ASN A 839 -15.35 -14.11 -49.41
N GLN A 840 -14.15 -13.63 -49.06
CA GLN A 840 -13.62 -13.65 -47.70
C GLN A 840 -13.81 -12.29 -47.05
N THR A 841 -14.13 -12.27 -45.77
CA THR A 841 -14.32 -11.03 -45.01
C THR A 841 -12.99 -10.54 -44.44
N ILE A 842 -12.59 -9.31 -44.77
CA ILE A 842 -11.48 -8.60 -44.15
C ILE A 842 -12.06 -7.54 -43.20
N ASN A 843 -11.62 -7.57 -41.95
CA ASN A 843 -11.96 -6.58 -40.94
C ASN A 843 -10.96 -5.42 -40.98
N VAL A 844 -11.45 -4.20 -41.14
CA VAL A 844 -10.61 -3.01 -41.26
C VAL A 844 -10.98 -1.98 -40.21
N VAL A 845 -10.04 -1.63 -39.34
CA VAL A 845 -10.20 -0.54 -38.37
C VAL A 845 -9.66 0.75 -38.98
N PHE A 846 -10.56 1.69 -39.23
CA PHE A 846 -10.26 2.99 -39.82
C PHE A 846 -11.09 4.11 -39.17
N ASN A 847 -10.43 5.19 -38.73
CA ASN A 847 -11.07 6.28 -37.98
C ASN A 847 -11.95 5.79 -36.80
N ASN A 848 -11.44 4.81 -36.03
CA ASN A 848 -12.11 4.22 -34.86
C ASN A 848 -13.40 3.44 -35.18
N GLN A 849 -13.65 3.10 -36.45
CA GLN A 849 -14.76 2.24 -36.86
C GLN A 849 -14.22 0.96 -37.49
N MET A 850 -14.91 -0.16 -37.26
CA MET A 850 -14.64 -1.43 -37.93
C MET A 850 -15.50 -1.53 -39.19
N PHE A 851 -14.87 -1.90 -40.30
CA PHE A 851 -15.52 -2.17 -41.58
C PHE A 851 -15.29 -3.64 -41.94
N GLU A 852 -16.38 -4.37 -42.18
CA GLU A 852 -16.34 -5.71 -42.76
C GLU A 852 -16.38 -5.60 -44.28
N LEU A 853 -15.28 -5.95 -44.94
CA LEU A 853 -15.12 -5.81 -46.39
C LEU A 853 -14.91 -7.17 -47.03
N THR A 854 -15.83 -7.58 -47.88
CA THR A 854 -15.73 -8.84 -48.62
C THR A 854 -14.81 -8.71 -49.83
N THR A 855 -13.92 -9.69 -50.03
CA THR A 855 -13.08 -9.77 -51.21
C THR A 855 -13.88 -10.14 -52.46
N ASP A 856 -13.63 -9.45 -53.56
CA ASP A 856 -14.26 -9.73 -54.86
C ASP A 856 -13.69 -11.00 -55.54
N ASP A 857 -14.14 -11.30 -56.76
CA ASP A 857 -13.63 -12.41 -57.59
C ASP A 857 -12.12 -12.36 -57.89
N LYS A 858 -11.44 -11.25 -57.57
CA LYS A 858 -9.99 -11.06 -57.70
C LYS A 858 -9.26 -11.10 -56.35
N GLY A 859 -9.97 -11.44 -55.26
CA GLY A 859 -9.42 -11.44 -53.91
C GLY A 859 -9.24 -10.03 -53.33
N VAL A 860 -9.88 -8.99 -53.91
CA VAL A 860 -9.67 -7.60 -53.50
C VAL A 860 -10.83 -7.10 -52.63
N ALA A 861 -10.51 -6.66 -51.42
CA ALA A 861 -11.39 -5.85 -50.58
C ALA A 861 -11.03 -4.36 -50.72
N ARG A 862 -12.03 -3.47 -50.68
CA ARG A 862 -11.83 -2.03 -50.88
C ARG A 862 -12.43 -1.24 -49.74
N LEU A 863 -11.61 -0.49 -49.01
CA LEU A 863 -12.07 0.49 -48.02
C LEU A 863 -12.30 1.83 -48.72
N PRO A 864 -13.56 2.25 -48.98
CA PRO A 864 -13.84 3.60 -49.46
C PRO A 864 -13.65 4.60 -48.32
N PHE A 865 -13.01 5.73 -48.61
CA PHE A 865 -12.87 6.84 -47.66
C PHE A 865 -13.09 8.17 -48.34
N ALA A 866 -13.50 9.18 -47.57
CA ALA A 866 -13.69 10.56 -48.03
C ALA A 866 -12.94 11.54 -47.11
N LEU A 867 -11.63 11.71 -47.35
CA LEU A 867 -10.75 12.53 -46.50
C LEU A 867 -10.45 13.88 -47.16
N ASN A 868 -10.93 14.96 -46.55
CA ASN A 868 -10.81 16.33 -47.08
C ASN A 868 -9.77 17.21 -46.34
N LYS A 869 -9.08 16.65 -45.34
CA LYS A 869 -8.04 17.33 -44.56
C LYS A 869 -6.69 16.65 -44.78
N ALA A 870 -5.63 17.44 -44.83
CA ALA A 870 -4.28 16.91 -44.86
C ALA A 870 -3.92 16.25 -43.52
N GLY A 871 -3.24 15.10 -43.56
CA GLY A 871 -2.90 14.29 -42.40
C GLY A 871 -2.42 12.89 -42.76
N ILE A 872 -1.93 12.15 -41.76
CA ILE A 872 -1.62 10.72 -41.86
C ILE A 872 -2.71 9.97 -41.10
N TYR A 873 -3.35 9.02 -41.77
CA TYR A 873 -4.41 8.18 -41.23
C TYR A 873 -3.91 6.73 -41.24
N ASN A 874 -3.82 6.10 -40.07
CA ASN A 874 -3.43 4.70 -39.96
C ASN A 874 -4.64 3.80 -40.21
N VAL A 875 -4.42 2.66 -40.85
CA VAL A 875 -5.42 1.65 -41.16
C VAL A 875 -4.89 0.31 -40.67
N ASN A 876 -5.58 -0.32 -39.73
CA ASN A 876 -5.25 -1.66 -39.26
C ASN A 876 -6.18 -2.65 -39.95
N ILE A 877 -5.62 -3.73 -40.49
CA ILE A 877 -6.30 -4.63 -41.41
C ILE A 877 -6.10 -6.04 -40.90
N PHE A 878 -7.20 -6.77 -40.73
CA PHE A 878 -7.22 -8.09 -40.13
C PHE A 878 -8.03 -9.03 -41.02
N TYR A 879 -7.44 -10.15 -41.41
CA TYR A 879 -8.18 -11.32 -41.84
C TYR A 879 -8.17 -12.30 -40.67
N LEU A 880 -9.33 -12.62 -40.12
CA LEU A 880 -9.42 -13.53 -38.97
C LEU A 880 -9.29 -15.01 -39.38
N GLY A 881 -9.22 -15.28 -40.68
CA GLY A 881 -9.26 -16.63 -41.22
C GLY A 881 -10.68 -17.19 -41.35
N ASP A 882 -10.79 -18.34 -41.98
CA ASP A 882 -11.99 -19.20 -42.00
C ASP A 882 -11.58 -20.67 -41.89
N ASP A 883 -12.50 -21.64 -41.96
CA ASP A 883 -12.21 -23.08 -41.86
C ASP A 883 -11.09 -23.58 -42.79
N ASN A 884 -10.78 -22.86 -43.87
CA ASN A 884 -9.82 -23.23 -44.90
C ASN A 884 -8.51 -22.43 -44.86
N TYR A 885 -8.50 -21.24 -44.25
CA TYR A 885 -7.37 -20.31 -44.31
C TYR A 885 -7.06 -19.69 -42.95
N ARG A 886 -5.77 -19.63 -42.58
CA ARG A 886 -5.31 -18.99 -41.35
C ARG A 886 -5.51 -17.48 -41.39
N GLY A 887 -5.69 -16.86 -40.23
CA GLY A 887 -5.71 -15.42 -40.10
C GLY A 887 -4.38 -14.74 -40.44
N PHE A 888 -4.43 -13.45 -40.74
CA PHE A 888 -3.29 -12.58 -41.04
C PHE A 888 -3.64 -11.13 -40.73
N ASP A 889 -2.77 -10.42 -40.02
CA ASP A 889 -2.93 -8.99 -39.76
C ASP A 889 -1.82 -8.16 -40.43
N THR A 890 -2.14 -6.92 -40.76
CA THR A 890 -1.20 -5.95 -41.30
C THR A 890 -1.69 -4.52 -41.09
N SER A 891 -0.89 -3.53 -41.45
CA SER A 891 -1.28 -2.12 -41.39
C SER A 891 -0.83 -1.34 -42.62
N ALA A 892 -1.56 -0.27 -42.92
CA ALA A 892 -1.26 0.67 -43.98
C ALA A 892 -1.49 2.11 -43.52
N LYS A 893 -0.91 3.06 -44.25
CA LYS A 893 -1.06 4.51 -44.01
C LYS A 893 -1.68 5.18 -45.22
N ILE A 894 -2.71 5.98 -44.99
CA ILE A 894 -3.27 6.92 -45.96
C ILE A 894 -2.73 8.32 -45.63
N THR A 895 -1.93 8.90 -46.51
CA THR A 895 -1.36 10.25 -46.36
C THR A 895 -2.09 11.22 -47.29
N ILE A 896 -2.70 12.26 -46.73
CA ILE A 896 -3.35 13.34 -47.48
C ILE A 896 -2.47 14.59 -47.45
N ASN A 897 -1.97 15.03 -48.61
CA ASN A 897 -1.11 16.21 -48.78
C ASN A 897 -1.94 17.48 -49.06
N LYS A 898 -1.44 18.66 -48.69
CA LYS A 898 -2.11 19.95 -48.99
C LYS A 898 -2.03 20.31 -50.47
N LEU A 899 -2.97 21.15 -50.92
CA LEU A 899 -2.98 21.73 -52.26
C LEU A 899 -2.18 23.03 -52.32
N ALA A 900 -1.18 23.08 -53.21
CA ALA A 900 -0.45 24.30 -53.50
C ALA A 900 -1.38 25.44 -53.97
N THR A 901 -1.10 26.67 -53.53
CA THR A 901 -1.86 27.86 -53.93
C THR A 901 -1.01 28.91 -54.65
N LYS A 902 -1.67 29.76 -55.43
CA LYS A 902 -1.07 30.90 -56.14
C LYS A 902 -1.86 32.16 -55.87
N THR A 903 -1.24 33.11 -55.18
CA THR A 903 -1.74 34.48 -55.02
C THR A 903 -1.20 35.36 -56.15
N SER A 904 -2.03 36.17 -56.78
CA SER A 904 -1.63 37.12 -57.83
C SER A 904 -2.25 38.50 -57.61
N SER A 905 -1.53 39.56 -57.98
CA SER A 905 -2.03 40.94 -57.90
C SER A 905 -1.35 41.77 -58.98
N ALA A 906 -2.08 42.73 -59.55
CA ALA A 906 -1.58 43.61 -60.59
C ALA A 906 -1.24 44.99 -60.03
N ASP A 907 -0.18 45.61 -60.55
CA ASP A 907 0.18 46.98 -60.26
C ASP A 907 -0.99 47.95 -60.58
N LYS A 908 -1.19 48.96 -59.72
CA LYS A 908 -2.24 49.97 -59.90
C LYS A 908 -1.67 51.37 -59.81
N THR A 909 -2.14 52.24 -60.69
CA THR A 909 -1.78 53.67 -60.69
C THR A 909 -3.01 54.54 -60.58
N TYR A 910 -3.02 55.48 -59.63
CA TYR A 910 -4.09 56.46 -59.44
C TYR A 910 -3.55 57.89 -59.36
N LEU A 911 -4.42 58.89 -59.53
CA LEU A 911 -4.11 60.25 -59.10
C LEU A 911 -4.20 60.33 -57.58
N ALA A 912 -3.26 61.03 -56.94
CA ALA A 912 -3.23 61.22 -55.49
C ALA A 912 -4.55 61.82 -54.93
N THR A 913 -5.22 62.64 -55.75
CA THR A 913 -6.47 63.35 -55.45
C THR A 913 -7.76 62.52 -55.65
N LEU A 914 -7.67 61.31 -56.20
CA LEU A 914 -8.84 60.44 -56.44
C LEU A 914 -9.33 59.81 -55.13
N ASN A 915 -10.63 59.82 -54.87
CA ASN A 915 -11.23 59.08 -53.74
C ASN A 915 -11.57 57.65 -54.16
N GLY A 916 -11.57 56.70 -53.21
CA GLY A 916 -11.98 55.31 -53.47
C GLY A 916 -10.95 54.46 -54.22
N LYS A 917 -9.65 54.64 -53.95
CA LYS A 917 -8.59 53.87 -54.61
C LYS A 917 -8.58 52.43 -54.09
N THR A 918 -8.41 51.45 -54.96
CA THR A 918 -8.41 50.03 -54.58
C THR A 918 -7.26 49.25 -55.20
N ILE A 919 -6.79 48.22 -54.49
CA ILE A 919 -5.91 47.16 -54.98
C ILE A 919 -6.58 45.80 -54.75
N THR A 920 -6.39 44.88 -55.68
CA THR A 920 -7.05 43.56 -55.66
C THR A 920 -6.00 42.44 -55.71
N ALA A 921 -6.28 41.33 -55.06
CA ALA A 921 -5.54 40.09 -55.20
C ALA A 921 -6.47 38.94 -55.55
N THR A 922 -6.02 38.03 -56.39
CA THR A 922 -6.74 36.81 -56.76
C THR A 922 -5.99 35.62 -56.18
N LEU A 923 -6.68 34.80 -55.39
CA LEU A 923 -6.17 33.53 -54.86
C LEU A 923 -6.76 32.36 -55.64
N LYS A 924 -5.89 31.49 -56.13
CA LYS A 924 -6.25 30.25 -56.81
C LYS A 924 -5.46 29.07 -56.25
N ASP A 925 -5.97 27.86 -56.44
CA ASP A 925 -5.14 26.66 -56.28
C ASP A 925 -4.19 26.49 -57.49
N ALA A 926 -3.31 25.48 -57.43
CA ALA A 926 -2.38 25.14 -58.51
C ALA A 926 -3.07 24.70 -59.82
N LYS A 927 -4.32 24.22 -59.75
CA LYS A 927 -5.14 23.83 -60.90
C LYS A 927 -5.88 25.02 -61.53
N GLY A 928 -5.82 26.20 -60.91
CA GLY A 928 -6.43 27.43 -61.39
C GLY A 928 -7.84 27.68 -60.89
N ASN A 929 -8.37 26.84 -59.98
CA ASN A 929 -9.65 27.04 -59.34
C ASN A 929 -9.57 28.21 -58.37
N VAL A 930 -10.65 29.00 -58.32
CA VAL A 930 -10.70 30.18 -57.44
C VAL A 930 -11.02 29.79 -56.01
N LEU A 931 -10.28 30.34 -55.05
CA LEU A 931 -10.49 30.06 -53.63
C LEU A 931 -11.28 31.18 -52.98
N ALA A 932 -12.58 30.97 -52.77
CA ALA A 932 -13.49 31.93 -52.16
C ALA A 932 -13.42 31.91 -50.61
N ASN A 933 -13.80 33.03 -49.99
CA ASN A 933 -13.87 33.23 -48.53
C ASN A 933 -12.55 32.97 -47.77
N LYS A 934 -11.40 32.98 -48.45
CA LYS A 934 -10.08 32.82 -47.85
C LYS A 934 -9.51 34.17 -47.44
N ALA A 935 -8.95 34.25 -46.24
CA ALA A 935 -8.39 35.47 -45.70
C ALA A 935 -6.99 35.74 -46.27
N LEU A 936 -6.81 36.90 -46.92
CA LEU A 936 -5.52 37.40 -47.38
C LEU A 936 -5.10 38.59 -46.53
N THR A 937 -3.83 38.62 -46.16
CA THR A 937 -3.22 39.73 -45.42
C THR A 937 -2.50 40.65 -46.40
N PHE A 938 -2.91 41.91 -46.46
CA PHE A 938 -2.29 42.98 -47.24
C PHE A 938 -1.50 43.89 -46.32
N VAL A 939 -0.22 44.11 -46.61
CA VAL A 939 0.64 45.05 -45.88
C VAL A 939 0.99 46.22 -46.79
N VAL A 940 0.58 47.43 -46.40
CA VAL A 940 0.82 48.67 -47.15
C VAL A 940 1.34 49.74 -46.20
N ASN A 941 2.55 50.27 -46.47
CA ASN A 941 3.17 51.33 -45.66
C ASN A 941 3.22 50.99 -44.15
N GLY A 942 3.57 49.75 -43.82
CA GLY A 942 3.67 49.24 -42.45
C GLY A 942 2.35 48.85 -41.78
N LYS A 943 1.19 49.09 -42.41
CA LYS A 943 -0.12 48.71 -41.86
C LYS A 943 -0.65 47.44 -42.51
N SER A 944 -1.13 46.51 -41.69
CA SER A 944 -1.73 45.24 -42.10
C SER A 944 -3.25 45.33 -42.23
N TYR A 945 -3.82 44.65 -43.22
CA TYR A 945 -5.24 44.57 -43.50
C TYR A 945 -5.62 43.14 -43.90
N THR A 946 -6.58 42.54 -43.21
CA THR A 946 -7.10 41.22 -43.57
C THR A 946 -8.36 41.38 -44.42
N VAL A 947 -8.35 40.82 -45.63
CA VAL A 947 -9.48 40.89 -46.57
C VAL A 947 -9.76 39.49 -47.10
N LYS A 948 -11.03 39.08 -47.06
CA LYS A 948 -11.45 37.78 -47.62
C LYS A 948 -11.67 37.86 -49.12
N THR A 949 -11.36 36.77 -49.82
CA THR A 949 -11.71 36.61 -51.23
C THR A 949 -13.22 36.44 -51.40
N ASN A 950 -13.78 37.01 -52.47
CA ASN A 950 -15.18 36.79 -52.85
C ASN A 950 -15.36 35.46 -53.63
N ALA A 951 -16.57 35.19 -54.12
CA ALA A 951 -16.90 34.01 -54.92
C ALA A 951 -16.04 33.84 -56.19
N LYS A 952 -15.36 34.89 -56.67
CA LYS A 952 -14.44 34.85 -57.81
C LYS A 952 -12.97 34.70 -57.39
N GLY A 953 -12.70 34.43 -56.10
CA GLY A 953 -11.34 34.33 -55.55
C GLY A 953 -10.65 35.69 -55.37
N ILE A 954 -11.37 36.81 -55.43
CA ILE A 954 -10.78 38.16 -55.45
C ILE A 954 -10.97 38.85 -54.09
N ALA A 955 -9.88 39.24 -53.44
CA ALA A 955 -9.85 40.11 -52.28
C ALA A 955 -9.60 41.55 -52.72
N THR A 956 -10.43 42.52 -52.28
CA THR A 956 -10.33 43.94 -52.67
C THR A 956 -10.09 44.84 -51.47
N LEU A 957 -8.93 45.47 -51.41
CA LEU A 957 -8.57 46.44 -50.36
C LEU A 957 -8.79 47.89 -50.84
N LYS A 958 -9.57 48.67 -50.08
CA LYS A 958 -9.73 50.12 -50.27
C LYS A 958 -8.64 50.88 -49.51
N LEU A 959 -7.97 51.82 -50.18
CA LEU A 959 -6.84 52.59 -49.65
C LEU A 959 -7.09 54.11 -49.69
N SER A 960 -6.91 54.77 -48.54
CA SER A 960 -7.05 56.23 -48.37
C SER A 960 -5.72 56.98 -48.44
N LEU A 961 -4.81 56.55 -49.33
CA LEU A 961 -3.48 57.16 -49.51
C LEU A 961 -3.57 58.46 -50.32
N THR A 962 -2.87 59.52 -49.89
CA THR A 962 -2.95 60.86 -50.49
C THR A 962 -1.62 61.44 -50.96
N ALA A 963 -0.48 60.87 -50.59
CA ALA A 963 0.83 61.34 -51.04
C ALA A 963 1.24 60.63 -52.34
N ALA A 964 1.61 61.43 -53.36
CA ALA A 964 2.09 60.91 -54.64
C ALA A 964 3.48 60.26 -54.50
N LYS A 965 3.50 58.93 -54.40
CA LYS A 965 4.68 58.04 -54.44
C LYS A 965 4.24 56.63 -54.86
N THR A 966 5.20 55.73 -55.03
CA THR A 966 4.92 54.29 -55.20
C THR A 966 4.94 53.61 -53.84
N TYR A 967 3.92 52.83 -53.51
CA TYR A 967 3.84 51.98 -52.32
C TYR A 967 3.99 50.52 -52.75
N THR A 968 4.80 49.75 -52.04
CA THR A 968 4.81 48.28 -52.18
C THR A 968 3.71 47.69 -51.32
N VAL A 969 2.93 46.78 -51.89
CA VAL A 969 1.85 46.05 -51.21
C VAL A 969 2.23 44.58 -51.16
N SER A 970 2.53 44.06 -49.98
CA SER A 970 2.77 42.63 -49.78
C SER A 970 1.45 41.94 -49.45
N ILE A 971 1.18 40.80 -50.07
CA ILE A 971 -0.11 40.10 -49.98
C ILE A 971 0.18 38.63 -49.68
N LYS A 972 -0.32 38.11 -48.57
CA LYS A 972 -0.07 36.74 -48.11
C LYS A 972 -1.37 36.01 -47.82
N PHE A 973 -1.51 34.80 -48.35
CA PHE A 973 -2.39 33.76 -47.85
C PHE A 973 -1.56 32.82 -46.98
N ALA A 974 -1.99 32.59 -45.73
CA ALA A 974 -1.21 31.82 -44.76
C ALA A 974 -1.33 30.29 -44.92
N GLY A 975 -2.21 29.80 -45.79
CA GLY A 975 -2.59 28.39 -45.86
C GLY A 975 -3.70 28.02 -44.87
N ASP A 976 -4.19 26.79 -44.95
CA ASP A 976 -5.13 26.16 -44.00
C ASP A 976 -4.94 24.63 -43.96
N SER A 977 -5.92 23.87 -43.45
CA SER A 977 -5.87 22.39 -43.36
C SER A 977 -5.97 21.69 -44.72
N VAL A 978 -6.26 22.42 -45.79
CA VAL A 978 -6.46 21.91 -47.16
C VAL A 978 -5.44 22.49 -48.14
N TYR A 979 -5.05 23.76 -47.95
CA TYR A 979 -4.26 24.54 -48.90
C TYR A 979 -2.95 25.06 -48.31
N ASP A 980 -1.89 25.10 -49.11
CA ASP A 980 -0.61 25.71 -48.72
C ASP A 980 -0.64 27.23 -48.76
N ALA A 981 0.29 27.84 -48.01
CA ALA A 981 0.53 29.27 -48.03
C ALA A 981 1.03 29.76 -49.40
N SER A 982 0.66 30.98 -49.77
CA SER A 982 1.25 31.66 -50.93
C SER A 982 1.31 33.17 -50.71
N ALA A 983 2.25 33.83 -51.39
CA ALA A 983 2.46 35.28 -51.26
C ALA A 983 2.83 35.93 -52.58
N VAL A 984 2.51 37.22 -52.72
CA VAL A 984 2.87 38.07 -53.86
C VAL A 984 3.08 39.51 -53.40
N SER A 985 3.82 40.29 -54.19
CA SER A 985 3.92 41.74 -54.00
C SER A 985 3.49 42.49 -55.25
N ALA A 986 2.88 43.67 -55.07
CA ALA A 986 2.44 44.54 -56.16
C ALA A 986 2.75 46.02 -55.85
N LYS A 987 2.90 46.83 -56.90
CA LYS A 987 3.16 48.28 -56.79
C LYS A 987 1.87 49.09 -56.90
N PHE A 988 1.65 49.96 -55.93
CA PHE A 988 0.52 50.90 -55.90
C PHE A 988 1.04 52.34 -56.04
N LYS A 989 0.94 52.92 -57.24
CA LYS A 989 1.55 54.21 -57.59
C LYS A 989 0.54 55.35 -57.57
N LEU A 990 0.86 56.42 -56.84
CA LEU A 990 0.08 57.66 -56.84
C LEU A 990 0.81 58.78 -57.60
N ASN A 991 0.16 59.33 -58.61
CA ASN A 991 0.68 60.43 -59.42
C ASN A 991 0.11 61.78 -58.99
N LYS A 992 0.94 62.84 -59.06
CA LYS A 992 0.48 64.22 -58.84
C LYS A 992 -0.44 64.68 -59.97
N GLU A 993 -1.54 65.33 -59.61
CA GLU A 993 -2.49 65.90 -60.56
C GLU A 993 -1.94 67.18 -61.22
N LYS A 994 -2.13 67.32 -62.54
CA LYS A 994 -1.71 68.51 -63.29
C LYS A 994 -2.52 69.73 -62.86
N THR A 995 -1.88 70.88 -62.76
CA THR A 995 -2.53 72.15 -62.39
C THR A 995 -2.47 73.17 -63.52
N LYS A 996 -3.47 74.07 -63.55
CA LYS A 996 -3.62 75.17 -64.49
C LYS A 996 -3.80 76.47 -63.71
N ILE A 997 -3.01 77.47 -64.05
CA ILE A 997 -3.08 78.80 -63.43
C ILE A 997 -3.43 79.85 -64.49
N THR A 998 -4.42 80.71 -64.19
CA THR A 998 -4.83 81.81 -65.07
C THR A 998 -4.66 83.15 -64.35
N ALA A 999 -4.08 84.12 -65.04
CA ALA A 999 -3.88 85.47 -64.55
C ALA A 999 -4.06 86.45 -65.72
N PRO A 1000 -5.22 87.11 -65.86
CA PRO A 1000 -5.51 87.96 -67.01
C PRO A 1000 -4.71 89.26 -66.98
N LYS A 1001 -4.42 89.81 -68.17
CA LYS A 1001 -3.87 91.16 -68.33
C LYS A 1001 -4.79 92.17 -67.64
N LYS A 1002 -4.23 93.16 -66.93
CA LYS A 1002 -5.00 94.21 -66.26
C LYS A 1002 -4.43 95.59 -66.57
N THR A 1003 -5.32 96.55 -66.82
CA THR A 1003 -4.97 97.96 -67.01
C THR A 1003 -5.59 98.75 -65.86
N PHE A 1004 -4.82 99.64 -65.23
CA PHE A 1004 -5.30 100.54 -64.19
C PHE A 1004 -4.97 101.99 -64.57
N LYS A 1005 -5.87 102.93 -64.23
CA LYS A 1005 -5.53 104.37 -64.26
C LYS A 1005 -4.50 104.66 -63.16
N LYS A 1006 -3.57 105.59 -63.38
CA LYS A 1006 -2.56 106.02 -62.37
C LYS A 1006 -3.25 106.40 -61.04
N SER A 1007 -4.35 107.15 -61.14
CA SER A 1007 -5.18 107.62 -60.01
C SER A 1007 -5.96 106.54 -59.25
N ALA A 1008 -5.97 105.28 -59.72
CA ALA A 1008 -6.72 104.23 -59.03
C ALA A 1008 -6.14 103.95 -57.63
N LYS A 1009 -6.96 104.19 -56.59
CA LYS A 1009 -6.61 104.01 -55.16
C LYS A 1009 -6.18 102.58 -54.83
N THR A 1010 -6.78 101.56 -55.46
CA THR A 1010 -6.39 100.15 -55.29
C THR A 1010 -6.25 99.46 -56.64
N LYS A 1011 -5.13 98.73 -56.83
CA LYS A 1011 -4.84 97.96 -58.05
C LYS A 1011 -4.78 96.48 -57.68
N LYS A 1012 -5.81 95.70 -58.06
CA LYS A 1012 -6.01 94.31 -57.62
C LYS A 1012 -5.90 93.31 -58.78
N VAL A 1013 -5.04 92.31 -58.63
CA VAL A 1013 -4.85 91.20 -59.57
C VAL A 1013 -5.49 89.95 -59.00
N VAL A 1014 -6.35 89.29 -59.76
CA VAL A 1014 -6.98 88.03 -59.35
C VAL A 1014 -6.40 86.89 -60.18
N ILE A 1015 -5.79 85.93 -59.50
CA ILE A 1015 -5.25 84.70 -60.09
C ILE A 1015 -6.22 83.56 -59.79
N THR A 1016 -6.48 82.68 -60.76
CA THR A 1016 -7.24 81.46 -60.51
C THR A 1016 -6.35 80.24 -60.68
N LEU A 1017 -6.32 79.35 -59.68
CA LEU A 1017 -5.66 78.05 -59.71
C LEU A 1017 -6.73 76.96 -59.77
N LYS A 1018 -6.64 76.13 -60.82
CA LYS A 1018 -7.53 74.99 -61.07
C LYS A 1018 -6.69 73.75 -61.37
N ASN A 1019 -7.27 72.56 -61.27
CA ASN A 1019 -6.65 71.36 -61.82
C ASN A 1019 -6.84 71.30 -63.35
N SER A 1020 -6.27 70.29 -64.01
CA SER A 1020 -6.42 70.09 -65.45
C SER A 1020 -7.86 69.89 -65.90
N LYS A 1021 -8.75 69.45 -65.02
CA LYS A 1021 -10.20 69.28 -65.26
C LYS A 1021 -11.03 70.55 -64.97
N GLY A 1022 -10.39 71.68 -64.64
CA GLY A 1022 -11.07 72.95 -64.38
C GLY A 1022 -11.68 73.11 -62.98
N LYS A 1023 -11.54 72.12 -62.09
CA LYS A 1023 -11.96 72.18 -60.68
C LYS A 1023 -11.05 73.14 -59.91
N ALA A 1024 -11.64 73.99 -59.09
CA ALA A 1024 -10.93 74.96 -58.27
C ALA A 1024 -10.01 74.29 -57.24
N ILE A 1025 -8.75 74.74 -57.16
CA ILE A 1025 -7.82 74.28 -56.13
C ILE A 1025 -7.77 75.33 -55.03
N ALA A 1026 -8.43 75.03 -53.90
CA ALA A 1026 -8.57 75.94 -52.77
C ALA A 1026 -7.41 75.86 -51.76
N LYS A 1027 -7.24 76.92 -50.97
CA LYS A 1027 -6.30 77.06 -49.84
C LYS A 1027 -4.81 76.89 -50.20
N LYS A 1028 -4.44 76.91 -51.49
CA LYS A 1028 -3.03 76.76 -51.92
C LYS A 1028 -2.36 78.11 -52.09
N LYS A 1029 -1.10 78.23 -51.64
CA LYS A 1029 -0.31 79.47 -51.75
C LYS A 1029 0.08 79.71 -53.20
N VAL A 1030 -0.31 80.86 -53.74
CA VAL A 1030 0.10 81.34 -55.06
C VAL A 1030 0.93 82.61 -54.89
N THR A 1031 2.04 82.68 -55.61
CA THR A 1031 2.99 83.80 -55.54
C THR A 1031 2.92 84.63 -56.82
N LEU A 1032 2.73 85.93 -56.72
CA LEU A 1032 2.87 86.92 -57.79
C LEU A 1032 4.16 87.74 -57.58
N ILE A 1033 4.99 87.83 -58.60
CA ILE A 1033 6.19 88.68 -58.62
C ILE A 1033 5.98 89.74 -59.70
N VAL A 1034 5.97 91.01 -59.32
CA VAL A 1034 5.84 92.16 -60.24
C VAL A 1034 6.77 93.28 -59.78
N ASN A 1035 7.51 93.88 -60.71
CA ASN A 1035 8.48 94.93 -60.41
C ASN A 1035 9.47 94.54 -59.27
N LYS A 1036 10.06 93.35 -59.35
CA LYS A 1036 10.94 92.74 -58.33
C LYS A 1036 10.30 92.49 -56.94
N LYS A 1037 9.05 92.88 -56.69
CA LYS A 1037 8.34 92.66 -55.41
C LYS A 1037 7.49 91.39 -55.44
N LYS A 1038 7.58 90.58 -54.37
CA LYS A 1038 6.88 89.30 -54.21
C LYS A 1038 5.63 89.45 -53.33
N TYR A 1039 4.52 88.90 -53.80
CA TYR A 1039 3.24 88.84 -53.08
C TYR A 1039 2.77 87.40 -53.02
N THR A 1040 2.42 86.90 -51.83
CA THR A 1040 1.96 85.51 -51.65
C THR A 1040 0.58 85.50 -51.02
N VAL A 1041 -0.40 84.86 -51.65
CA VAL A 1041 -1.78 84.76 -51.16
C VAL A 1041 -2.32 83.35 -51.37
N LYS A 1042 -3.10 82.83 -50.42
CA LYS A 1042 -3.79 81.54 -50.56
C LYS A 1042 -5.03 81.68 -51.45
N THR A 1043 -5.30 80.67 -52.28
CA THR A 1043 -6.54 80.61 -53.05
C THR A 1043 -7.75 80.37 -52.14
N ASN A 1044 -8.90 80.96 -52.46
CA ASN A 1044 -10.15 80.69 -51.74
C ASN A 1044 -10.85 79.41 -52.25
N LYS A 1045 -12.06 79.09 -51.74
CA LYS A 1045 -12.87 77.94 -52.18
C LYS A 1045 -13.13 77.90 -53.70
N LYS A 1046 -13.16 79.06 -54.37
CA LYS A 1046 -13.30 79.20 -55.83
C LYS A 1046 -11.96 79.15 -56.58
N GLY A 1047 -10.87 78.81 -55.91
CA GLY A 1047 -9.52 78.72 -56.48
C GLY A 1047 -8.88 80.08 -56.78
N LYS A 1048 -9.45 81.19 -56.28
CA LYS A 1048 -9.00 82.54 -56.60
C LYS A 1048 -8.09 83.12 -55.51
N ALA A 1049 -6.93 83.65 -55.90
CA ALA A 1049 -6.04 84.45 -55.06
C ALA A 1049 -6.08 85.91 -55.51
N SER A 1050 -6.43 86.80 -54.59
CA SER A 1050 -6.68 88.22 -54.85
C SER A 1050 -5.55 89.07 -54.25
N ILE A 1051 -4.72 89.69 -55.10
CA ILE A 1051 -3.48 90.35 -54.68
C ILE A 1051 -3.57 91.86 -54.97
N LYS A 1052 -3.40 92.70 -53.96
CA LYS A 1052 -3.26 94.16 -54.12
C LYS A 1052 -1.80 94.49 -54.45
N VAL A 1053 -1.54 95.13 -55.59
CA VAL A 1053 -0.19 95.52 -56.03
C VAL A 1053 0.03 97.02 -55.87
N LYS A 1054 1.22 97.42 -55.39
CA LYS A 1054 1.60 98.84 -55.21
C LYS A 1054 2.42 99.29 -56.42
N LEU A 1055 1.75 99.80 -57.46
CA LEU A 1055 2.38 100.35 -58.67
C LEU A 1055 1.87 101.79 -58.89
N THR A 1056 2.78 102.76 -58.85
CA THR A 1056 2.46 104.21 -58.87
C THR A 1056 2.96 104.93 -60.14
N LYS A 1057 3.97 104.39 -60.82
CA LYS A 1057 4.50 104.95 -62.07
C LYS A 1057 3.70 104.46 -63.29
N LYS A 1058 3.47 105.34 -64.27
CA LYS A 1058 2.89 104.95 -65.58
C LYS A 1058 3.85 103.99 -66.29
N GLY A 1059 3.31 103.02 -67.02
CA GLY A 1059 4.12 102.03 -67.75
C GLY A 1059 3.52 100.62 -67.76
N THR A 1060 4.21 99.70 -68.43
CA THR A 1060 3.81 98.29 -68.52
C THR A 1060 4.74 97.42 -67.68
N PHE A 1061 4.22 96.82 -66.61
CA PHE A 1061 4.95 95.95 -65.69
C PHE A 1061 4.71 94.47 -66.03
N LYS A 1062 5.78 93.74 -66.37
CA LYS A 1062 5.73 92.28 -66.50
C LYS A 1062 5.59 91.65 -65.11
N TYR A 1063 4.76 90.62 -64.99
CA TYR A 1063 4.65 89.84 -63.76
C TYR A 1063 4.72 88.34 -64.04
N THR A 1064 5.14 87.58 -63.04
CA THR A 1064 5.10 86.11 -63.05
C THR A 1064 4.29 85.63 -61.86
N VAL A 1065 3.41 84.66 -62.10
CA VAL A 1065 2.66 83.97 -61.08
C VAL A 1065 3.10 82.52 -61.01
N LYS A 1066 3.33 82.00 -59.80
CA LYS A 1066 3.77 80.63 -59.55
C LYS A 1066 2.92 79.97 -58.46
N PHE A 1067 2.49 78.75 -58.72
CA PHE A 1067 2.12 77.76 -57.71
C PHE A 1067 3.23 76.70 -57.68
N ALA A 1068 3.82 76.46 -56.51
CA ALA A 1068 4.99 75.59 -56.37
C ALA A 1068 4.66 74.08 -56.43
N GLY A 1069 3.38 73.69 -56.41
CA GLY A 1069 2.97 72.30 -56.24
C GLY A 1069 2.96 71.86 -54.78
N ASP A 1070 2.52 70.62 -54.53
CA ASP A 1070 2.58 69.93 -53.23
C ASP A 1070 2.64 68.40 -53.41
N SER A 1071 2.31 67.62 -52.38
CA SER A 1071 2.27 66.15 -52.41
C SER A 1071 1.20 65.57 -53.34
N GLN A 1072 0.20 66.36 -53.74
CA GLN A 1072 -0.94 65.94 -54.56
C GLN A 1072 -0.97 66.61 -55.93
N TYR A 1073 -0.45 67.83 -56.05
CA TYR A 1073 -0.58 68.68 -57.24
C TYR A 1073 0.77 69.09 -57.82
N LYS A 1074 0.89 69.09 -59.15
CA LYS A 1074 2.09 69.57 -59.86
C LYS A 1074 2.22 71.10 -59.77
N SER A 1075 3.45 71.60 -59.84
CA SER A 1075 3.75 73.03 -59.91
C SER A 1075 3.32 73.63 -61.25
N VAL A 1076 3.01 74.93 -61.27
CA VAL A 1076 2.67 75.65 -62.51
C VAL A 1076 3.06 77.13 -62.40
N LYS A 1077 3.52 77.73 -63.51
CA LYS A 1077 3.86 79.16 -63.59
C LYS A 1077 3.22 79.80 -64.83
N LYS A 1078 2.88 81.09 -64.75
CA LYS A 1078 2.37 81.88 -65.88
C LYS A 1078 2.83 83.33 -65.78
N ALA A 1079 3.25 83.91 -66.90
CA ALA A 1079 3.60 85.33 -66.99
C ALA A 1079 2.41 86.16 -67.52
N GLY A 1080 2.39 87.44 -67.16
CA GLY A 1080 1.42 88.42 -67.65
C GLY A 1080 1.94 89.85 -67.57
N LYS A 1081 1.08 90.82 -67.88
CA LYS A 1081 1.43 92.25 -67.89
C LYS A 1081 0.34 93.06 -67.18
N ILE A 1082 0.76 94.04 -66.37
CA ILE A 1082 -0.10 95.08 -65.78
C ILE A 1082 0.28 96.41 -66.42
N ARG A 1083 -0.68 97.13 -67.02
CA ARG A 1083 -0.44 98.46 -67.61
C ARG A 1083 -1.02 99.55 -66.71
N ILE A 1084 -0.23 100.57 -66.38
CA ILE A 1084 -0.67 101.78 -65.68
C ILE A 1084 -0.71 102.93 -66.68
N LYS A 1085 -1.88 103.49 -66.94
CA LYS A 1085 -2.10 104.62 -67.87
C LYS A 1085 -2.35 105.94 -67.13
#